data_AF-A0A376WXU8-F1
#
_entry.id   AF-A0A376WXU8-F1
#
_cell.length_a   1.000
_cell.length_b   1.000
_cell.length_c   1.000
_cell.angle_alpha   90.00
_cell.angle_beta   90.00
_cell.angle_gamma   90.00
#
_symmetry.space_group_name_H-M   'P 1'
#
loop_
_entity.id
_entity.type
_entity.pdbx_description
1 polymer ?
#
loop_
_entity_poly.entity_id
_entity_poly.type
_entity_poly.pdbx_seq_one_letter_code
_entity_poly.pdbx_strand_id
1 'polypeptide(L)'
;MENASANVHIPPITKATPEVETSPESKNQRPWLADDAVIRLTDDINRFAFPHRSRPREINYLHKDGQIWQLIANNTRAYDPANNYRSYPENWQQAFAELQMRVQGNQQTGSAQSDAALLWSFWNSYSADELVDDLVIRCGLESAVEIALLALQLRYKPVKGAVTTIIPPNHKAESLPSWHQRLCHHLSLASEDEWQRCVDKVLAAIPTLSPARQPFAALLLPECPDIANAMALRYADQNVPAMTWLSMMVSDDVALAIQEKYGFPPLYNDFRKYLATLLANNGMRGVSRILLKLPVDYPVKYTDLFTHIHANAEDLVKWLWKTNHPDAIQILILGVNGKKKHLEYLSKACQKHPAAAIAAYATLLAIHENNEWRKALVKLITATPELVCEVIPWVNAKAAGILSECRPLPVAEECEYATVDMLPELLVAPPWVINKKKNVIPVFDLPVLPIPAVTDITPGITELISHTDISRFSEIAQYQASQQTLFTDLPLIEKESWETSFIPFTPEQQILWQLGFNEWLHCENDLHEKKYIPQSAVDALLRFDFSALKAEFAKYHNNANKSWNLSALCYLPGQQAISFLNQIIIEERYSGEKEILAVFGSTAIPAFMTCLQRDHQRLWIFTLFIGASELALPMAQRLQKKIAYKDVMPIS
;
A
#
# COMPACT_ATOMS: atom_id res chain seq x y z
N MET A 1 14.55 0.00 13.55
CA MET A 1 13.26 0.59 13.13
C MET A 1 12.31 0.35 14.28
N GLU A 2 12.24 1.34 15.17
CA GLU A 2 11.54 1.25 16.44
C GLU A 2 10.38 2.23 16.44
N ASN A 3 9.22 1.72 16.85
CA ASN A 3 8.05 2.41 17.40
C ASN A 3 8.27 3.91 17.65
N ALA A 4 7.83 4.76 16.72
CA ALA A 4 7.48 6.13 17.10
C ALA A 4 6.06 6.08 17.66
N SER A 5 6.01 5.73 18.94
CA SER A 5 4.85 5.83 19.80
C SER A 5 4.53 7.30 20.08
N ALA A 6 3.25 7.57 20.27
CA ALA A 6 2.63 8.89 20.31
C ALA A 6 3.03 9.75 21.53
N ASN A 7 4.26 10.26 21.57
CA ASN A 7 4.62 11.34 22.49
C ASN A 7 4.40 12.70 21.78
N VAL A 8 3.20 13.24 21.96
CA VAL A 8 2.90 14.65 21.66
C VAL A 8 3.67 15.51 22.68
N HIS A 9 4.70 16.22 22.24
CA HIS A 9 5.37 17.25 23.05
C HIS A 9 4.56 18.54 22.93
N ILE A 10 4.00 19.01 24.05
CA ILE A 10 3.26 20.27 24.16
C ILE A 10 4.12 21.17 25.05
N PRO A 11 4.78 22.20 24.49
CA PRO A 11 5.51 23.16 25.31
C PRO A 11 4.52 24.03 26.10
N PRO A 12 4.93 24.61 27.25
CA PRO A 12 4.07 25.44 28.07
C PRO A 12 3.57 26.67 27.30
N ILE A 13 2.26 26.90 27.34
CA ILE A 13 1.60 28.05 26.73
C ILE A 13 2.16 29.33 27.34
N THR A 14 2.93 30.08 26.55
CA THR A 14 3.35 31.44 26.93
C THR A 14 2.16 32.36 26.66
N LYS A 15 1.59 32.95 27.72
CA LYS A 15 0.57 34.00 27.61
C LYS A 15 1.16 35.18 26.84
N ALA A 16 0.71 35.37 25.60
CA ALA A 16 0.85 36.64 24.90
C ALA A 16 -0.56 37.08 24.48
N THR A 17 -1.09 38.05 25.22
CA THR A 17 -2.27 38.84 24.84
C THR A 17 -1.89 39.68 23.61
N PRO A 18 -2.81 39.81 22.64
CA PRO A 18 -3.44 41.11 22.48
C PRO A 18 -4.96 41.03 22.31
N GLU A 19 -5.58 42.19 22.51
CA GLU A 19 -6.98 42.46 22.82
C GLU A 19 -8.03 41.79 21.93
N VAL A 20 -9.07 41.30 22.61
CA VAL A 20 -10.33 40.84 22.06
C VAL A 20 -11.32 42.01 22.11
N GLU A 21 -11.86 42.43 20.97
CA GLU A 21 -13.18 43.06 20.95
C GLU A 21 -14.22 41.94 21.10
N THR A 22 -14.83 41.88 22.28
CA THR A 22 -15.88 40.91 22.61
C THR A 22 -17.22 41.39 22.07
N SER A 23 -17.98 40.45 21.49
CA SER A 23 -19.43 40.54 21.33
C SER A 23 -20.04 39.22 21.84
N PRO A 24 -21.30 39.25 22.33
CA PRO A 24 -21.70 38.55 23.54
C PRO A 24 -21.90 37.04 23.38
N GLU A 25 -21.69 36.35 24.50
CA GLU A 25 -21.85 34.91 24.74
C GLU A 25 -23.14 34.33 24.14
N SER A 26 -23.00 33.30 23.30
CA SER A 26 -24.06 32.33 23.04
C SER A 26 -23.68 31.00 23.71
N LYS A 27 -24.42 30.61 24.74
CA LYS A 27 -24.14 29.42 25.60
C LYS A 27 -24.48 28.07 24.96
N ASN A 28 -24.66 28.00 23.64
CA ASN A 28 -25.09 26.77 22.93
C ASN A 28 -24.35 26.54 21.60
N GLN A 29 -23.13 27.08 21.45
CA GLN A 29 -22.35 26.87 20.23
C GLN A 29 -21.38 25.70 20.41
N ARG A 30 -21.45 24.72 19.50
CA ARG A 30 -20.53 23.58 19.46
C ARG A 30 -19.08 24.11 19.43
N PRO A 31 -18.14 23.51 20.20
CA PRO A 31 -16.79 24.07 20.35
C PRO A 31 -15.89 23.86 19.12
N TRP A 32 -16.43 23.28 18.04
CA TRP A 32 -15.76 23.05 16.77
C TRP A 32 -16.72 23.27 15.59
N LEU A 33 -16.20 23.18 14.37
CA LEU A 33 -16.98 23.41 13.14
C LEU A 33 -18.20 22.48 13.04
N ALA A 34 -19.27 22.93 12.39
CA ALA A 34 -20.40 22.05 12.09
C ALA A 34 -19.99 20.89 11.17
N ASP A 35 -20.69 19.75 11.23
CA ASP A 35 -20.36 18.56 10.44
C ASP A 35 -20.54 18.80 8.92
N ASP A 36 -21.32 19.80 8.53
CA ASP A 36 -21.54 20.27 7.16
C ASP A 36 -20.69 21.49 6.79
N ALA A 37 -19.76 21.92 7.66
CA ALA A 37 -18.92 23.08 7.39
C ALA A 37 -18.07 22.90 6.13
N VAL A 38 -17.94 23.98 5.37
CA VAL A 38 -17.06 24.04 4.21
C VAL A 38 -15.60 24.11 4.67
N ILE A 39 -14.75 23.27 4.09
CA ILE A 39 -13.30 23.36 4.31
C ILE A 39 -12.74 24.40 3.36
N ARG A 40 -11.81 25.23 3.85
CA ARG A 40 -11.11 26.20 3.01
C ARG A 40 -10.39 25.48 1.87
N LEU A 41 -10.87 25.68 0.64
CA LEU A 41 -10.23 25.17 -0.56
C LEU A 41 -8.89 25.87 -0.76
N THR A 42 -7.81 25.11 -0.80
CA THR A 42 -6.46 25.61 -1.13
C THR A 42 -6.12 25.26 -2.58
N ASP A 43 -5.17 25.99 -3.17
CA ASP A 43 -4.68 25.69 -4.52
C ASP A 43 -4.18 24.25 -4.63
N ASP A 44 -3.59 23.72 -3.56
CA ASP A 44 -3.10 22.35 -3.49
C ASP A 44 -4.25 21.32 -3.53
N ILE A 45 -5.29 21.51 -2.72
CA ILE A 45 -6.50 20.67 -2.76
C ILE A 45 -7.13 20.75 -4.15
N ASN A 46 -7.28 21.96 -4.71
CA ASN A 46 -7.87 22.13 -6.04
C ASN A 46 -7.02 21.52 -7.16
N ARG A 47 -5.69 21.55 -7.03
CA ARG A 47 -4.75 20.94 -7.99
C ARG A 47 -4.86 19.42 -8.06
N PHE A 48 -5.12 18.75 -6.94
CA PHE A 48 -5.22 17.29 -6.90
C PHE A 48 -6.64 16.77 -7.07
N ALA A 49 -7.64 17.55 -6.66
CA ALA A 49 -9.03 17.16 -6.82
C ALA A 49 -9.40 17.01 -8.30
N PHE A 50 -10.46 16.24 -8.56
CA PHE A 50 -10.97 16.05 -9.91
C PHE A 50 -11.41 17.42 -10.46
N PRO A 51 -11.23 17.65 -11.78
CA PRO A 51 -11.70 18.87 -12.41
C PRO A 51 -13.19 19.09 -12.17
N HIS A 52 -13.56 20.35 -12.00
CA HIS A 52 -14.95 20.72 -11.69
C HIS A 52 -15.20 22.16 -12.14
N ARG A 53 -16.36 22.45 -12.73
CA ARG A 53 -16.71 23.77 -13.30
C ARG A 53 -16.73 24.90 -12.29
N SER A 54 -17.10 24.63 -11.03
CA SER A 54 -17.08 25.66 -9.97
C SER A 54 -15.66 26.03 -9.51
N ARG A 55 -14.65 25.26 -9.91
CA ARG A 55 -13.24 25.48 -9.57
C ARG A 55 -12.34 25.15 -10.76
N PRO A 56 -12.53 25.87 -11.90
CA PRO A 56 -11.82 25.56 -13.14
C PRO A 56 -10.33 25.83 -12.97
N ARG A 57 -9.52 25.10 -13.71
CA ARG A 57 -8.06 25.27 -13.75
C ARG A 57 -7.60 25.14 -15.19
N GLU A 58 -6.64 25.95 -15.61
CA GLU A 58 -6.12 25.87 -16.97
C GLU A 58 -5.40 24.53 -17.22
N ILE A 59 -5.40 24.11 -18.48
CA ILE A 59 -4.62 22.97 -18.94
C ILE A 59 -3.19 23.49 -19.20
N ASN A 60 -2.32 23.31 -18.20
CA ASN A 60 -0.96 23.87 -18.17
C ASN A 60 -0.01 23.36 -19.28
N TYR A 61 -0.38 22.29 -19.97
CA TYR A 61 0.33 21.79 -21.14
C TYR A 61 -0.67 21.10 -22.07
N LEU A 62 -0.58 21.44 -23.35
CA LEU A 62 -1.14 20.66 -24.44
C LEU A 62 0.05 19.96 -25.11
N HIS A 63 -0.06 18.65 -25.31
CA HIS A 63 1.00 17.91 -25.98
C HIS A 63 1.03 18.27 -27.46
N LYS A 64 2.23 18.24 -28.07
CA LYS A 64 2.45 18.67 -29.45
C LYS A 64 1.67 17.78 -30.42
N ASP A 65 0.99 18.43 -31.38
CA ASP A 65 0.20 17.78 -32.42
C ASP A 65 0.95 16.59 -33.08
N GLY A 66 0.29 15.43 -33.12
CA GLY A 66 0.74 14.25 -33.87
C GLY A 66 1.83 13.38 -33.20
N GLN A 67 2.42 13.78 -32.06
CA GLN A 67 3.44 12.96 -31.38
C GLN A 67 2.87 11.66 -30.80
N ILE A 68 1.63 11.70 -30.30
CA ILE A 68 0.95 10.52 -29.77
C ILE A 68 0.75 9.44 -30.84
N TRP A 69 0.53 9.83 -32.10
CA TRP A 69 0.37 8.89 -33.21
C TRP A 69 1.68 8.19 -33.58
N GLN A 70 2.83 8.86 -33.43
CA GLN A 70 4.14 8.21 -33.55
C GLN A 70 4.35 7.16 -32.44
N LEU A 71 3.94 7.46 -31.21
CA LEU A 71 3.99 6.51 -30.09
C LEU A 71 3.06 5.30 -30.32
N ILE A 72 1.84 5.55 -30.81
CA ILE A 72 0.88 4.51 -31.15
C ILE A 72 1.43 3.61 -32.27
N ALA A 73 1.96 4.21 -33.34
CA ALA A 73 2.53 3.50 -34.49
C ALA A 73 3.76 2.66 -34.10
N ASN A 74 4.58 3.12 -33.15
CA ASN A 74 5.74 2.38 -32.66
C ASN A 74 5.39 1.18 -31.76
N ASN A 75 4.14 1.08 -31.29
CA ASN A 75 3.67 0.00 -30.42
C ASN A 75 2.69 -0.95 -31.14
N THR A 76 3.10 -1.50 -32.28
CA THR A 76 2.26 -2.36 -33.13
C THR A 76 1.79 -3.65 -32.46
N ARG A 77 2.56 -4.20 -31.49
CA ARG A 77 2.21 -5.42 -30.75
C ARG A 77 0.96 -5.27 -29.88
N ALA A 78 0.61 -4.06 -29.44
CA ALA A 78 -0.57 -3.81 -28.61
C ALA A 78 -1.90 -4.01 -29.37
N TYR A 79 -1.88 -3.91 -30.70
CA TYR A 79 -3.07 -3.91 -31.56
C TYR A 79 -3.17 -5.12 -32.50
N ASP A 80 -2.42 -6.20 -32.21
CA ASP A 80 -2.36 -7.41 -33.04
C ASP A 80 -3.60 -8.34 -32.87
N PRO A 81 -4.35 -8.63 -33.95
CA PRO A 81 -5.46 -9.60 -34.03
C PRO A 81 -5.17 -10.96 -33.43
N ALA A 82 -3.94 -11.47 -33.63
CA ALA A 82 -3.54 -12.81 -33.24
C ALA A 82 -3.48 -12.97 -31.72
N ASN A 83 -3.17 -11.89 -31.00
CA ASN A 83 -3.02 -11.94 -29.56
C ASN A 83 -4.34 -11.81 -28.81
N ASN A 84 -5.36 -11.09 -29.33
CA ASN A 84 -6.46 -10.71 -28.44
C ASN A 84 -7.88 -10.51 -29.00
N TYR A 85 -8.21 -10.62 -30.29
CA TYR A 85 -9.46 -9.98 -30.80
C TYR A 85 -10.55 -10.86 -31.44
N ARG A 86 -10.39 -12.19 -31.48
CA ARG A 86 -11.37 -13.10 -32.12
C ARG A 86 -12.63 -13.40 -31.29
N SER A 87 -12.65 -13.06 -29.99
CA SER A 87 -13.76 -13.34 -29.07
C SER A 87 -14.77 -12.19 -28.89
N TYR A 88 -14.67 -11.14 -29.71
CA TYR A 88 -15.44 -9.90 -29.56
C TYR A 88 -16.76 -9.99 -30.32
N PRO A 89 -17.79 -9.21 -29.94
CA PRO A 89 -18.98 -9.01 -30.77
C PRO A 89 -18.63 -8.48 -32.17
N GLU A 90 -19.37 -8.87 -33.20
CA GLU A 90 -19.07 -8.60 -34.62
C GLU A 90 -18.86 -7.10 -34.92
N ASN A 91 -19.70 -6.23 -34.35
CA ASN A 91 -19.57 -4.78 -34.49
C ASN A 91 -18.23 -4.25 -33.95
N TRP A 92 -17.74 -4.81 -32.84
CA TRP A 92 -16.45 -4.42 -32.27
C TRP A 92 -15.27 -5.05 -33.01
N GLN A 93 -15.43 -6.25 -33.58
CA GLN A 93 -14.37 -6.85 -34.42
C GLN A 93 -14.02 -5.94 -35.61
N GLN A 94 -15.03 -5.35 -36.26
CA GLN A 94 -14.83 -4.39 -37.35
C GLN A 94 -14.08 -3.14 -36.86
N ALA A 95 -14.46 -2.59 -35.71
CA ALA A 95 -13.81 -1.42 -35.13
C ALA A 95 -12.33 -1.67 -34.75
N PHE A 96 -12.00 -2.84 -34.20
CA PHE A 96 -10.62 -3.23 -33.91
C PHE A 96 -9.80 -3.49 -35.18
N ALA A 97 -10.40 -4.08 -36.21
CA ALA A 97 -9.75 -4.26 -37.51
C ALA A 97 -9.46 -2.91 -38.18
N GLU A 98 -10.42 -1.99 -38.15
CA GLU A 98 -10.23 -0.62 -38.63
C GLU A 98 -9.11 0.07 -37.83
N LEU A 99 -9.13 0.01 -36.50
CA LEU A 99 -8.08 0.55 -35.65
C LEU A 99 -6.71 0.03 -36.05
N GLN A 100 -6.57 -1.28 -36.27
CA GLN A 100 -5.31 -1.88 -36.69
C GLN A 100 -4.82 -1.31 -38.03
N MET A 101 -5.71 -1.27 -39.04
CA MET A 101 -5.37 -0.72 -40.35
C MET A 101 -4.92 0.74 -40.24
N ARG A 102 -5.61 1.53 -39.41
CA ARG A 102 -5.25 2.93 -39.16
C ARG A 102 -3.88 3.06 -38.53
N VAL A 103 -3.58 2.27 -37.49
CA VAL A 103 -2.27 2.31 -36.80
C VAL A 103 -1.14 1.88 -37.74
N GLN A 104 -1.33 0.83 -38.54
CA GLN A 104 -0.34 0.37 -39.53
C GLN A 104 -0.11 1.39 -40.65
N GLY A 105 -1.18 2.06 -41.10
CA GLY A 105 -1.14 3.11 -42.11
C GLY A 105 -0.76 4.49 -41.58
N ASN A 106 -0.49 4.63 -40.26
CA ASN A 106 -0.31 5.91 -39.58
C ASN A 106 -1.45 6.93 -39.88
N GLN A 107 -2.68 6.44 -39.99
CA GLN A 107 -3.89 7.22 -40.24
C GLN A 107 -4.54 7.64 -38.92
N GLN A 108 -4.68 8.94 -38.69
CA GLN A 108 -5.14 9.48 -37.42
C GLN A 108 -6.67 9.51 -37.28
N THR A 109 -7.39 9.50 -38.39
CA THR A 109 -8.85 9.65 -38.44
C THR A 109 -9.53 8.33 -38.74
N GLY A 110 -10.67 8.06 -38.10
CA GLY A 110 -11.48 6.85 -38.31
C GLY A 110 -12.88 7.00 -37.76
N SER A 111 -13.60 5.90 -37.65
CA SER A 111 -14.92 5.83 -37.03
C SER A 111 -14.86 6.10 -35.53
N ALA A 112 -15.98 6.58 -34.96
CA ALA A 112 -16.09 6.78 -33.51
C ALA A 112 -15.88 5.48 -32.72
N GLN A 113 -16.25 4.33 -33.27
CA GLN A 113 -16.01 3.03 -32.65
C GLN A 113 -14.53 2.62 -32.70
N SER A 114 -13.80 2.92 -33.78
CA SER A 114 -12.36 2.63 -33.84
C SER A 114 -11.55 3.58 -32.94
N ASP A 115 -11.97 4.84 -32.79
CA ASP A 115 -11.42 5.76 -31.78
C ASP A 115 -11.78 5.33 -30.36
N ALA A 116 -12.97 4.77 -30.13
CA ALA A 116 -13.36 4.23 -28.83
C ALA A 116 -12.56 2.97 -28.46
N ALA A 117 -12.29 2.11 -29.43
CA ALA A 117 -11.40 0.95 -29.27
C ALA A 117 -9.97 1.39 -28.91
N LEU A 118 -9.47 2.46 -29.54
CA LEU A 118 -8.16 3.05 -29.22
C LEU A 118 -8.16 3.62 -27.79
N LEU A 119 -9.14 4.45 -27.45
CA LEU A 119 -9.26 5.05 -26.12
C LEU A 119 -9.41 3.98 -25.02
N TRP A 120 -10.16 2.92 -25.28
CA TRP A 120 -10.28 1.76 -24.40
C TRP A 120 -8.93 1.06 -24.18
N SER A 121 -8.12 0.89 -25.23
CA SER A 121 -6.78 0.28 -25.08
C SER A 121 -5.84 1.10 -24.19
N PHE A 122 -6.09 2.40 -24.04
CA PHE A 122 -5.36 3.33 -23.17
C PHE A 122 -5.87 3.36 -21.72
N TRP A 123 -6.71 2.42 -21.28
CA TRP A 123 -7.31 2.40 -19.94
C TRP A 123 -6.29 2.60 -18.79
N ASN A 124 -5.08 2.04 -18.91
CA ASN A 124 -3.99 2.19 -17.92
C ASN A 124 -2.71 2.79 -18.53
N SER A 125 -2.83 3.55 -19.62
CA SER A 125 -1.67 4.15 -20.29
C SER A 125 -1.25 5.46 -19.61
N TYR A 126 0.05 5.72 -19.56
CA TYR A 126 0.60 7.01 -19.11
C TYR A 126 0.39 8.13 -20.15
N SER A 127 0.21 7.79 -21.42
CA SER A 127 -0.05 8.74 -22.52
C SER A 127 -1.55 8.91 -22.82
N ALA A 128 -2.43 8.53 -21.87
CA ALA A 128 -3.87 8.65 -22.02
C ALA A 128 -4.33 10.11 -22.14
N ASP A 129 -3.68 11.04 -21.42
CA ASP A 129 -3.98 12.46 -21.49
C ASP A 129 -3.75 13.02 -22.90
N GLU A 130 -2.64 12.64 -23.53
CA GLU A 130 -2.27 13.04 -24.89
C GLU A 130 -3.31 12.61 -25.92
N LEU A 131 -3.83 11.40 -25.76
CA LEU A 131 -4.86 10.86 -26.65
C LEU A 131 -6.19 11.61 -26.49
N VAL A 132 -6.57 11.99 -25.26
CA VAL A 132 -7.77 12.80 -25.04
C VAL A 132 -7.61 14.18 -25.65
N ASP A 133 -6.45 14.81 -25.49
CA ASP A 133 -6.16 16.11 -26.09
C ASP A 133 -6.26 16.04 -27.62
N ASP A 134 -5.66 15.02 -28.26
CA ASP A 134 -5.78 14.77 -29.71
C ASP A 134 -7.24 14.60 -30.14
N LEU A 135 -8.03 13.79 -29.41
CA LEU A 135 -9.43 13.56 -29.73
C LEU A 135 -10.27 14.85 -29.64
N VAL A 136 -10.06 15.67 -28.61
CA VAL A 136 -10.77 16.94 -28.45
C VAL A 136 -10.38 17.93 -29.54
N ILE A 137 -9.09 18.04 -29.88
CA ILE A 137 -8.59 18.93 -30.94
C ILE A 137 -9.11 18.49 -32.31
N ARG A 138 -9.07 17.19 -32.61
CA ARG A 138 -9.39 16.63 -33.93
C ARG A 138 -10.89 16.48 -34.18
N CYS A 139 -11.65 16.03 -33.18
CA CYS A 139 -13.05 15.65 -33.33
C CYS A 139 -14.03 16.60 -32.62
N GLY A 140 -13.53 17.50 -31.77
CA GLY A 140 -14.35 18.31 -30.87
C GLY A 140 -14.71 17.58 -29.57
N LEU A 141 -15.04 18.35 -28.53
CA LEU A 141 -15.32 17.82 -27.19
C LEU A 141 -16.54 16.91 -27.16
N GLU A 142 -17.62 17.29 -27.84
CA GLU A 142 -18.85 16.50 -27.91
C GLU A 142 -18.62 15.11 -28.50
N SER A 143 -17.81 15.02 -29.57
CA SER A 143 -17.45 13.75 -30.19
C SER A 143 -16.52 12.92 -29.29
N ALA A 144 -15.59 13.58 -28.59
CA ALA A 144 -14.71 12.91 -27.63
C ALA A 144 -15.50 12.28 -26.47
N VAL A 145 -16.58 12.92 -26.01
CA VAL A 145 -17.51 12.36 -25.03
C VAL A 145 -18.24 11.13 -25.58
N GLU A 146 -18.74 11.16 -26.81
CA GLU A 146 -19.38 9.99 -27.44
C GLU A 146 -18.40 8.81 -27.54
N ILE A 147 -17.18 9.08 -27.97
CA ILE A 147 -16.10 8.10 -28.08
C ILE A 147 -15.79 7.48 -26.71
N ALA A 148 -15.72 8.30 -25.65
CA ALA A 148 -15.52 7.83 -24.29
C ALA A 148 -16.68 6.95 -23.79
N LEU A 149 -17.93 7.33 -24.08
CA LEU A 149 -19.12 6.55 -23.73
C LEU A 149 -19.16 5.21 -24.46
N LEU A 150 -18.78 5.17 -25.73
CA LEU A 150 -18.58 3.93 -26.49
C LEU A 150 -17.48 3.06 -25.88
N ALA A 151 -16.35 3.65 -25.50
CA ALA A 151 -15.23 2.93 -24.88
C ALA A 151 -15.63 2.27 -23.54
N LEU A 152 -16.51 2.93 -22.76
CA LEU A 152 -17.05 2.37 -21.51
C LEU A 152 -17.95 1.14 -21.72
N GLN A 153 -18.46 0.88 -22.92
CA GLN A 153 -19.22 -0.35 -23.20
C GLN A 153 -18.35 -1.61 -23.06
N LEU A 154 -17.04 -1.48 -23.21
CA LEU A 154 -16.10 -2.59 -23.21
C LEU A 154 -15.65 -2.96 -21.80
N ARG A 155 -15.55 -4.26 -21.51
CA ARG A 155 -14.94 -4.77 -20.27
C ARG A 155 -13.43 -4.49 -20.25
N TYR A 156 -12.89 -4.09 -19.10
CA TYR A 156 -11.45 -3.93 -18.91
C TYR A 156 -10.75 -5.30 -18.89
N LYS A 157 -9.60 -5.40 -19.56
CA LYS A 157 -8.88 -6.65 -19.74
C LYS A 157 -7.63 -6.74 -18.83
N PRO A 158 -7.55 -7.69 -17.89
CA PRO A 158 -6.26 -8.23 -17.46
C PRO A 158 -5.70 -9.14 -18.56
N VAL A 159 -4.37 -9.25 -18.68
CA VAL A 159 -3.56 -9.85 -19.78
C VAL A 159 -4.12 -11.08 -20.53
N LYS A 160 -5.05 -11.87 -19.96
CA LYS A 160 -5.68 -13.07 -20.57
C LYS A 160 -7.24 -13.07 -20.63
N GLY A 161 -7.93 -11.97 -20.34
CA GLY A 161 -9.40 -11.90 -20.30
C GLY A 161 -10.09 -11.72 -21.66
N ALA A 162 -11.31 -12.25 -21.82
CA ALA A 162 -12.20 -11.92 -22.95
C ALA A 162 -12.84 -10.55 -22.75
N VAL A 163 -12.97 -9.77 -23.82
CA VAL A 163 -13.68 -8.48 -23.79
C VAL A 163 -15.13 -8.72 -24.16
N THR A 164 -16.02 -8.32 -23.26
CA THR A 164 -17.47 -8.44 -23.42
C THR A 164 -18.10 -7.07 -23.26
N THR A 165 -19.22 -6.85 -23.94
CA THR A 165 -20.09 -5.68 -23.71
C THR A 165 -21.11 -5.92 -22.60
N ILE A 166 -21.37 -7.20 -22.30
CA ILE A 166 -22.21 -7.63 -21.19
C ILE A 166 -21.31 -7.73 -19.95
N ILE A 167 -21.51 -6.81 -19.02
CA ILE A 167 -20.78 -6.74 -17.75
C ILE A 167 -21.81 -6.89 -16.62
N PRO A 168 -21.71 -7.94 -15.79
CA PRO A 168 -22.72 -8.19 -14.76
C PRO A 168 -22.68 -7.08 -13.70
N PRO A 169 -23.82 -6.75 -13.05
CA PRO A 169 -23.89 -5.67 -12.06
C PRO A 169 -22.93 -5.90 -10.88
N ASN A 170 -22.77 -7.14 -10.42
CA ASN A 170 -21.90 -7.53 -9.31
C ASN A 170 -20.42 -7.66 -9.69
N HIS A 171 -20.03 -7.23 -10.89
CA HIS A 171 -18.64 -7.23 -11.33
C HIS A 171 -17.77 -6.42 -10.37
N LYS A 172 -16.57 -6.93 -10.06
CA LYS A 172 -15.63 -6.26 -9.15
C LYS A 172 -15.33 -4.85 -9.67
N ALA A 173 -15.30 -3.87 -8.78
CA ALA A 173 -14.96 -2.50 -9.12
C ALA A 173 -13.58 -2.46 -9.82
N GLU A 174 -13.54 -1.83 -10.98
CA GLU A 174 -12.32 -1.63 -11.78
C GLU A 174 -11.72 -0.25 -11.51
N SER A 175 -10.42 -0.09 -11.82
CA SER A 175 -9.77 1.22 -11.76
C SER A 175 -10.44 2.19 -12.72
N LEU A 176 -10.44 3.47 -12.35
CA LEU A 176 -10.87 4.54 -13.24
C LEU A 176 -9.97 4.52 -14.49
N PRO A 177 -10.52 4.69 -15.71
CA PRO A 177 -9.69 4.83 -16.90
C PRO A 177 -8.75 6.03 -16.75
N SER A 178 -7.47 5.87 -17.10
CA SER A 178 -6.47 6.95 -17.01
C SER A 178 -6.90 8.22 -17.75
N TRP A 179 -7.59 8.08 -18.89
CA TRP A 179 -8.08 9.19 -19.70
C TRP A 179 -9.27 9.94 -19.08
N HIS A 180 -10.00 9.35 -18.12
CA HIS A 180 -11.28 9.86 -17.63
C HIS A 180 -11.17 11.26 -17.06
N GLN A 181 -10.19 11.48 -16.18
CA GLN A 181 -9.99 12.78 -15.53
C GLN A 181 -9.58 13.88 -16.52
N ARG A 182 -8.82 13.54 -17.58
CA ARG A 182 -8.44 14.52 -18.60
C ARG A 182 -9.66 14.99 -19.38
N LEU A 183 -10.58 14.08 -19.71
CA LEU A 183 -11.84 14.44 -20.36
C LEU A 183 -12.72 15.32 -19.44
N CYS A 184 -12.82 14.99 -18.14
CA CYS A 184 -13.47 15.88 -17.17
C CYS A 184 -12.83 17.26 -17.12
N HIS A 185 -11.52 17.37 -17.32
CA HIS A 185 -10.82 18.66 -17.36
C HIS A 185 -11.30 19.50 -18.53
N HIS A 186 -11.37 18.94 -19.74
CA HIS A 186 -11.93 19.64 -20.90
C HIS A 186 -13.40 20.04 -20.68
N LEU A 187 -14.23 19.14 -20.13
CA LEU A 187 -15.63 19.44 -19.78
C LEU A 187 -15.76 20.58 -18.75
N SER A 188 -14.83 20.68 -17.80
CA SER A 188 -14.83 21.75 -16.80
C SER A 188 -14.52 23.13 -17.37
N LEU A 189 -13.89 23.19 -18.54
CA LEU A 189 -13.50 24.42 -19.24
C LEU A 189 -14.42 24.78 -20.41
N ALA A 190 -15.31 23.86 -20.81
CA ALA A 190 -16.22 24.05 -21.92
C ALA A 190 -17.19 25.22 -21.68
N SER A 191 -17.62 25.86 -22.76
CA SER A 191 -18.72 26.84 -22.71
C SER A 191 -20.01 26.19 -22.16
N GLU A 192 -20.91 26.98 -21.58
CA GLU A 192 -22.16 26.43 -21.01
C GLU A 192 -22.97 25.64 -22.05
N ASP A 193 -23.09 26.17 -23.27
CA ASP A 193 -23.84 25.50 -24.34
C ASP A 193 -23.20 24.18 -24.77
N GLU A 194 -21.87 24.14 -24.90
CA GLU A 194 -21.13 22.92 -25.28
C GLU A 194 -21.14 21.88 -24.15
N TRP A 195 -21.02 22.34 -22.90
CA TRP A 195 -21.13 21.47 -21.73
C TRP A 195 -22.52 20.85 -21.62
N GLN A 196 -23.59 21.63 -21.82
CA GLN A 196 -24.96 21.09 -21.76
C GLN A 196 -25.21 20.03 -22.84
N ARG A 197 -24.71 20.24 -24.06
CA ARG A 197 -24.80 19.21 -25.12
C ARG A 197 -24.03 17.94 -24.74
N CYS A 198 -22.88 18.06 -24.08
CA CYS A 198 -22.16 16.90 -23.54
C CYS A 198 -22.95 16.20 -22.43
N VAL A 199 -23.56 16.95 -21.51
CA VAL A 199 -24.42 16.42 -20.45
C VAL A 199 -25.57 15.61 -21.02
N ASP A 200 -26.28 16.14 -22.02
CA ASP A 200 -27.41 15.47 -22.65
C ASP A 200 -26.99 14.12 -23.27
N LYS A 201 -25.81 14.08 -23.91
CA LYS A 201 -25.24 12.84 -24.47
C LYS A 201 -24.89 11.82 -23.38
N VAL A 202 -24.27 12.25 -22.28
CA VAL A 202 -23.94 11.37 -21.15
C VAL A 202 -25.23 10.80 -20.53
N LEU A 203 -26.23 11.64 -20.27
CA LEU A 203 -27.51 11.22 -19.72
C LEU A 203 -28.25 10.23 -20.63
N ALA A 204 -28.25 10.46 -21.94
CA ALA A 204 -28.81 9.54 -22.93
C ALA A 204 -28.07 8.19 -22.96
N ALA A 205 -26.75 8.18 -22.74
CA ALA A 205 -25.93 6.97 -22.79
C ALA A 205 -25.99 6.12 -21.51
N ILE A 206 -26.14 6.71 -20.32
CA ILE A 206 -26.21 5.98 -19.03
C ILE A 206 -27.14 4.75 -19.07
N PRO A 207 -28.41 4.84 -19.51
CA PRO A 207 -29.30 3.67 -19.52
C PRO A 207 -28.89 2.58 -20.52
N THR A 208 -28.07 2.91 -21.53
CA THR A 208 -27.58 1.95 -22.53
C THR A 208 -26.36 1.16 -22.06
N LEU A 209 -25.66 1.65 -21.04
CA LEU A 209 -24.48 1.01 -20.46
C LEU A 209 -24.87 -0.11 -19.48
N SER A 210 -24.05 -1.16 -19.41
CA SER A 210 -24.13 -2.18 -18.36
C SER A 210 -24.12 -1.51 -16.95
N PRO A 211 -24.87 -2.00 -15.95
CA PRO A 211 -24.94 -1.36 -14.62
C PRO A 211 -23.58 -1.06 -13.97
N ALA A 212 -22.59 -1.94 -14.16
CA ALA A 212 -21.22 -1.74 -13.65
C ALA A 212 -20.45 -0.61 -14.35
N ARG A 213 -20.93 -0.11 -15.50
CA ARG A 213 -20.31 0.96 -16.31
C ARG A 213 -20.95 2.32 -16.14
N GLN A 214 -22.21 2.35 -15.74
CA GLN A 214 -22.95 3.60 -15.52
C GLN A 214 -22.26 4.55 -14.52
N PRO A 215 -21.63 4.09 -13.41
CA PRO A 215 -20.95 4.98 -12.48
C PRO A 215 -19.80 5.78 -13.11
N PHE A 216 -19.08 5.18 -14.06
CA PHE A 216 -17.97 5.84 -14.76
C PHE A 216 -18.47 6.96 -15.69
N ALA A 217 -19.60 6.73 -16.37
CA ALA A 217 -20.26 7.74 -17.19
C ALA A 217 -20.80 8.89 -16.35
N ALA A 218 -21.49 8.59 -15.24
CA ALA A 218 -21.97 9.61 -14.31
C ALA A 218 -20.83 10.45 -13.70
N LEU A 219 -19.67 9.84 -13.46
CA LEU A 219 -18.49 10.54 -12.93
C LEU A 219 -17.88 11.55 -13.93
N LEU A 220 -18.25 11.51 -15.23
CA LEU A 220 -17.88 12.56 -16.18
C LEU A 220 -18.56 13.90 -15.86
N LEU A 221 -19.65 13.88 -15.08
CA LEU A 221 -20.45 15.05 -14.71
C LEU A 221 -20.42 15.26 -13.19
N PRO A 222 -19.25 15.60 -12.60
CA PRO A 222 -19.15 15.79 -11.16
C PRO A 222 -19.99 16.96 -10.63
N GLU A 223 -20.43 17.88 -11.50
CA GLU A 223 -21.31 19.02 -11.18
C GLU A 223 -22.77 18.61 -10.97
N CYS A 224 -23.15 17.39 -11.34
CA CYS A 224 -24.53 16.90 -11.30
C CYS A 224 -24.68 15.81 -10.23
N PRO A 225 -24.59 16.14 -8.92
CA PRO A 225 -24.65 15.17 -7.84
C PRO A 225 -25.98 14.40 -7.82
N ASP A 226 -27.06 14.99 -8.34
CA ASP A 226 -28.38 14.35 -8.44
C ASP A 226 -28.35 13.08 -9.29
N ILE A 227 -27.47 13.00 -10.31
CA ILE A 227 -27.27 11.78 -11.09
C ILE A 227 -26.70 10.68 -10.19
N ALA A 228 -25.68 11.01 -9.39
CA ALA A 228 -25.06 10.07 -8.47
C ALA A 228 -26.03 9.63 -7.36
N ASN A 229 -26.82 10.57 -6.82
CA ASN A 229 -27.85 10.31 -5.82
C ASN A 229 -28.94 9.37 -6.38
N ALA A 230 -29.51 9.70 -7.54
CA ALA A 230 -30.54 8.88 -8.19
C ALA A 230 -30.03 7.47 -8.53
N MET A 231 -28.78 7.34 -8.99
CA MET A 231 -28.16 6.05 -9.25
C MET A 231 -27.97 5.20 -8.00
N ALA A 232 -27.58 5.81 -6.88
CA ALA A 232 -27.44 5.11 -5.60
C ALA A 232 -28.78 4.57 -5.12
N LEU A 233 -29.83 5.39 -5.18
CA LEU A 233 -31.20 4.99 -4.83
C LEU A 233 -31.72 3.86 -5.74
N ARG A 234 -31.54 3.98 -7.05
CA ARG A 234 -31.99 2.98 -8.03
C ARG A 234 -31.37 1.60 -7.81
N TYR A 235 -30.12 1.54 -7.35
CA TYR A 235 -29.39 0.29 -7.11
C TYR A 235 -29.28 -0.07 -5.62
N ALA A 236 -30.15 0.47 -4.75
CA ALA A 236 -30.10 0.22 -3.32
C ALA A 236 -30.10 -1.29 -2.98
N ASP A 237 -30.97 -2.05 -3.63
CA ASP A 237 -31.16 -3.50 -3.41
C ASP A 237 -30.21 -4.38 -4.23
N GLN A 238 -29.42 -3.80 -5.14
CA GLN A 238 -28.47 -4.54 -5.97
C GLN A 238 -27.03 -4.32 -5.48
N ASN A 239 -26.17 -5.32 -5.70
CA ASN A 239 -24.75 -5.15 -5.46
C ASN A 239 -24.06 -4.70 -6.75
N VAL A 240 -23.79 -3.39 -6.88
CA VAL A 240 -22.99 -2.81 -7.96
C VAL A 240 -21.70 -2.20 -7.40
N PRO A 241 -20.59 -2.97 -7.29
CA PRO A 241 -19.35 -2.51 -6.67
C PRO A 241 -18.78 -1.22 -7.27
N ALA A 242 -18.99 -0.96 -8.56
CA ALA A 242 -18.54 0.26 -9.24
C ALA A 242 -19.14 1.55 -8.64
N MET A 243 -20.26 1.47 -7.90
CA MET A 243 -20.87 2.62 -7.21
C MET A 243 -19.93 3.29 -6.20
N THR A 244 -18.92 2.58 -5.70
CA THR A 244 -17.89 3.16 -4.81
C THR A 244 -17.22 4.43 -5.40
N TRP A 245 -17.11 4.51 -6.73
CA TRP A 245 -16.54 5.68 -7.41
C TRP A 245 -17.42 6.94 -7.25
N LEU A 246 -18.74 6.77 -7.15
CA LEU A 246 -19.68 7.89 -7.01
C LEU A 246 -19.74 8.45 -5.57
N SER A 247 -19.11 7.81 -4.59
CA SER A 247 -19.09 8.31 -3.20
C SER A 247 -18.46 9.69 -3.04
N MET A 248 -17.67 10.15 -4.02
CA MET A 248 -17.14 11.51 -4.06
C MET A 248 -18.18 12.57 -4.42
N MET A 249 -19.25 12.18 -5.11
CA MET A 249 -20.23 13.09 -5.72
C MET A 249 -21.60 13.04 -5.04
N VAL A 250 -21.94 11.93 -4.37
CA VAL A 250 -23.21 11.83 -3.64
C VAL A 250 -23.29 12.91 -2.55
N SER A 251 -24.41 13.61 -2.51
CA SER A 251 -24.69 14.67 -1.54
C SER A 251 -25.88 14.35 -0.62
N ASP A 252 -26.81 13.49 -1.08
CA ASP A 252 -28.02 13.10 -0.34
C ASP A 252 -27.74 12.07 0.76
N ASP A 253 -28.26 12.30 1.96
CA ASP A 253 -27.95 11.49 3.14
C ASP A 253 -28.46 10.03 3.03
N VAL A 254 -29.59 9.80 2.35
CA VAL A 254 -30.14 8.45 2.13
C VAL A 254 -29.28 7.70 1.12
N ALA A 255 -28.92 8.34 0.01
CA ALA A 255 -28.01 7.80 -0.99
C ALA A 255 -26.62 7.47 -0.41
N LEU A 256 -26.14 8.27 0.55
CA LEU A 256 -24.89 8.01 1.25
C LEU A 256 -24.96 6.76 2.11
N ALA A 257 -25.99 6.63 2.94
CA ALA A 257 -26.18 5.44 3.79
C ALA A 257 -26.23 4.16 2.95
N ILE A 258 -26.86 4.20 1.77
CA ILE A 258 -26.87 3.07 0.83
C ILE A 258 -25.46 2.74 0.31
N GLN A 259 -24.61 3.76 0.10
CA GLN A 259 -23.25 3.58 -0.39
C GLN A 259 -22.24 3.15 0.69
N GLU A 260 -22.56 3.29 1.98
CA GLU A 260 -21.67 2.87 3.08
C GLU A 260 -21.32 1.38 3.04
N LYS A 261 -22.15 0.55 2.40
CA LYS A 261 -21.86 -0.87 2.15
C LYS A 261 -20.63 -1.09 1.24
N TYR A 262 -20.19 -0.07 0.52
CA TYR A 262 -19.02 -0.11 -0.35
C TYR A 262 -17.79 0.52 0.32
N GLY A 263 -16.68 -0.24 0.33
CA GLY A 263 -15.37 0.27 0.76
C GLY A 263 -14.77 1.31 -0.19
N PHE A 264 -13.45 1.50 -0.11
CA PHE A 264 -12.73 2.35 -1.07
C PHE A 264 -12.76 1.76 -2.49
N PRO A 265 -12.76 2.62 -3.53
CA PRO A 265 -12.52 2.18 -4.90
C PRO A 265 -11.12 1.54 -5.05
N PRO A 266 -10.84 0.87 -6.18
CA PRO A 266 -9.48 0.48 -6.55
C PRO A 266 -8.62 1.72 -6.89
N LEU A 267 -8.07 2.35 -5.85
CA LEU A 267 -7.47 3.70 -5.86
C LEU A 267 -5.97 3.78 -6.23
N TYR A 268 -5.40 2.81 -6.95
CA TYR A 268 -3.94 2.69 -7.23
C TYR A 268 -3.21 4.03 -7.45
N ASN A 269 -3.52 4.76 -8.54
CA ASN A 269 -2.91 6.08 -8.84
C ASN A 269 -3.81 7.26 -8.45
N ASP A 270 -5.03 6.99 -7.98
CA ASP A 270 -6.07 7.99 -7.79
C ASP A 270 -6.32 8.33 -6.32
N PHE A 271 -5.65 7.68 -5.38
CA PHE A 271 -5.90 7.84 -3.95
C PHE A 271 -5.84 9.30 -3.48
N ARG A 272 -4.76 10.03 -3.83
CA ARG A 272 -4.60 11.45 -3.50
C ARG A 272 -5.71 12.31 -4.11
N LYS A 273 -6.05 12.04 -5.36
CA LYS A 273 -7.06 12.78 -6.13
C LYS A 273 -8.46 12.54 -5.58
N TYR A 274 -8.76 11.30 -5.20
CA TYR A 274 -10.01 10.90 -4.56
C TYR A 274 -10.23 11.66 -3.24
N LEU A 275 -9.21 11.69 -2.37
CA LEU A 275 -9.28 12.43 -1.11
C LEU A 275 -9.46 13.93 -1.34
N ALA A 276 -8.66 14.53 -2.23
CA ALA A 276 -8.78 15.94 -2.55
C ALA A 276 -10.18 16.29 -3.08
N THR A 277 -10.77 15.42 -3.91
CA THR A 277 -12.13 15.60 -4.45
C THR A 277 -13.18 15.52 -3.36
N LEU A 278 -13.07 14.57 -2.43
CA LEU A 278 -13.98 14.50 -1.28
C LEU A 278 -13.95 15.77 -0.44
N LEU A 279 -12.75 16.28 -0.14
CA LEU A 279 -12.59 17.52 0.62
C LEU A 279 -13.12 18.73 -0.13
N ALA A 280 -12.82 18.83 -1.43
CA ALA A 280 -13.22 19.96 -2.26
C ALA A 280 -14.74 20.02 -2.49
N ASN A 281 -15.39 18.87 -2.69
CA ASN A 281 -16.81 18.82 -3.02
C ASN A 281 -17.71 18.71 -1.78
N ASN A 282 -17.26 18.07 -0.70
CA ASN A 282 -18.10 17.74 0.45
C ASN A 282 -17.62 18.36 1.78
N GLY A 283 -16.51 19.11 1.80
CA GLY A 283 -16.01 19.77 3.00
C GLY A 283 -15.86 18.81 4.19
N MET A 284 -16.42 19.18 5.34
CA MET A 284 -16.39 18.36 6.56
C MET A 284 -17.13 17.03 6.41
N ARG A 285 -18.24 16.97 5.67
CA ARG A 285 -18.90 15.69 5.35
C ARG A 285 -17.95 14.75 4.60
N GLY A 286 -17.09 15.31 3.74
CA GLY A 286 -16.04 14.55 3.05
C GLY A 286 -15.03 13.93 4.03
N VAL A 287 -14.64 14.67 5.07
CA VAL A 287 -13.75 14.18 6.13
C VAL A 287 -14.40 13.05 6.93
N SER A 288 -15.65 13.23 7.38
CA SER A 288 -16.39 12.21 8.12
C SER A 288 -16.55 10.93 7.29
N ARG A 289 -16.81 11.04 5.98
CA ARG A 289 -16.86 9.89 5.06
C ARG A 289 -15.54 9.16 4.94
N ILE A 290 -14.42 9.88 4.90
CA ILE A 290 -13.08 9.24 4.91
C ILE A 290 -12.95 8.40 6.18
N LEU A 291 -13.33 8.96 7.34
CA LEU A 291 -13.26 8.27 8.62
C LEU A 291 -14.16 7.02 8.68
N LEU A 292 -15.40 7.11 8.19
CA LEU A 292 -16.32 5.96 8.13
C LEU A 292 -15.81 4.82 7.24
N LYS A 293 -15.10 5.16 6.16
CA LYS A 293 -14.49 4.16 5.26
C LYS A 293 -13.18 3.56 5.80
N LEU A 294 -12.62 4.08 6.90
CA LEU A 294 -11.48 3.48 7.60
C LEU A 294 -12.05 2.47 8.63
N PRO A 295 -12.06 1.16 8.36
CA PRO A 295 -12.73 0.18 9.22
C PRO A 295 -12.03 0.05 10.58
N VAL A 296 -12.59 0.62 11.65
CA VAL A 296 -11.98 0.64 13.01
C VAL A 296 -11.70 -0.77 13.55
N ASP A 297 -12.50 -1.75 13.14
CA ASP A 297 -12.31 -3.16 13.47
C ASP A 297 -11.42 -3.86 12.44
N TYR A 298 -10.09 -3.83 12.61
CA TYR A 298 -9.12 -4.90 12.25
C TYR A 298 -7.68 -4.35 12.37
N PRO A 299 -6.97 -4.54 13.51
CA PRO A 299 -5.63 -3.97 13.75
C PRO A 299 -4.54 -4.44 12.78
N VAL A 300 -4.79 -5.52 12.01
CA VAL A 300 -3.77 -6.23 11.23
C VAL A 300 -3.76 -5.85 9.74
N LYS A 301 -4.83 -5.22 9.20
CA LYS A 301 -4.92 -4.79 7.79
C LYS A 301 -4.68 -3.30 7.56
N TYR A 302 -4.41 -2.55 8.63
CA TYR A 302 -4.07 -1.14 8.52
C TYR A 302 -2.71 -0.90 7.88
N THR A 303 -1.80 -1.86 7.93
CA THR A 303 -0.51 -1.76 7.23
C THR A 303 -0.68 -1.61 5.74
N ASP A 304 -1.65 -2.24 5.08
CA ASP A 304 -1.80 -2.16 3.61
C ASP A 304 -2.51 -0.88 3.13
N LEU A 305 -3.58 -0.48 3.82
CA LEU A 305 -4.28 0.77 3.50
C LEU A 305 -3.45 1.98 3.93
N PHE A 306 -2.80 1.95 5.10
CA PHE A 306 -1.90 3.02 5.49
C PHE A 306 -0.56 2.98 4.75
N THR A 307 -0.05 1.85 4.23
CA THR A 307 1.11 1.89 3.30
C THR A 307 0.76 2.50 1.95
N HIS A 308 -0.46 2.31 1.43
CA HIS A 308 -0.93 3.01 0.23
C HIS A 308 -1.28 4.48 0.51
N ILE A 309 -1.85 4.78 1.68
CA ILE A 309 -1.93 6.15 2.21
C ILE A 309 -0.50 6.69 2.40
N HIS A 310 0.53 5.95 2.83
CA HIS A 310 1.83 6.47 3.30
C HIS A 310 2.65 7.26 2.29
N ALA A 311 2.47 7.01 0.99
CA ALA A 311 3.08 7.81 -0.06
C ALA A 311 2.31 9.12 -0.34
N ASN A 312 1.01 9.18 -0.02
CA ASN A 312 0.08 10.27 -0.33
C ASN A 312 -0.60 10.93 0.90
N ALA A 313 -0.34 10.42 2.11
CA ALA A 313 -0.91 10.83 3.41
C ALA A 313 -0.39 12.19 3.84
N GLU A 314 0.81 12.53 3.38
CA GLU A 314 1.47 13.76 3.77
C GLU A 314 0.63 14.97 3.37
N ASP A 315 -0.07 14.89 2.23
CA ASP A 315 -0.92 15.98 1.78
C ASP A 315 -2.25 16.02 2.54
N LEU A 316 -2.87 14.86 2.82
CA LEU A 316 -4.07 14.81 3.67
C LEU A 316 -3.81 15.36 5.09
N VAL A 317 -2.68 14.99 5.69
CA VAL A 317 -2.25 15.52 7.01
C VAL A 317 -2.02 17.04 6.93
N LYS A 318 -1.37 17.53 5.86
CA LYS A 318 -1.17 18.97 5.62
C LYS A 318 -2.50 19.72 5.40
N TRP A 319 -3.49 19.10 4.76
CA TRP A 319 -4.79 19.72 4.52
C TRP A 319 -5.64 19.78 5.79
N LEU A 320 -5.58 18.75 6.64
CA LEU A 320 -6.47 18.61 7.81
C LEU A 320 -5.96 19.26 9.09
N TRP A 321 -4.65 19.47 9.29
CA TRP A 321 -4.15 19.94 10.60
C TRP A 321 -4.67 21.31 11.06
N LYS A 322 -5.14 22.15 10.13
CA LYS A 322 -5.73 23.46 10.44
C LYS A 322 -7.23 23.38 10.74
N THR A 323 -7.88 22.27 10.43
CA THR A 323 -9.32 22.08 10.51
C THR A 323 -9.76 21.84 11.96
N ASN A 324 -10.67 22.68 12.46
CA ASN A 324 -11.22 22.55 13.81
C ASN A 324 -12.40 21.57 13.81
N HIS A 325 -12.12 20.26 13.79
CA HIS A 325 -13.16 19.24 13.88
C HIS A 325 -12.62 17.91 14.43
N PRO A 326 -13.37 17.18 15.29
CA PRO A 326 -12.94 15.91 15.84
C PRO A 326 -12.55 14.91 14.76
N ASP A 327 -13.38 14.71 13.72
CA ASP A 327 -13.08 13.75 12.65
C ASP A 327 -11.77 14.02 11.91
N ALA A 328 -11.43 15.30 11.69
CA ALA A 328 -10.16 15.67 11.10
C ALA A 328 -8.99 15.26 12.00
N ILE A 329 -9.13 15.48 13.31
CA ILE A 329 -8.11 15.09 14.30
C ILE A 329 -8.06 13.56 14.48
N GLN A 330 -9.19 12.85 14.41
CA GLN A 330 -9.22 11.39 14.42
C GLN A 330 -8.40 10.80 13.26
N ILE A 331 -8.57 11.33 12.04
CA ILE A 331 -7.76 10.94 10.88
C ILE A 331 -6.26 11.23 11.12
N LEU A 332 -5.92 12.37 11.74
CA LEU A 332 -4.53 12.69 12.08
C LEU A 332 -3.95 11.70 13.10
N ILE A 333 -4.71 11.32 14.12
CA ILE A 333 -4.32 10.32 15.13
C ILE A 333 -4.07 8.96 14.48
N LEU A 334 -5.00 8.49 13.64
CA LEU A 334 -4.89 7.23 12.93
C LEU A 334 -3.74 7.22 11.91
N GLY A 335 -3.40 8.39 11.36
CA GLY A 335 -2.30 8.58 10.38
C GLY A 335 -0.88 8.65 10.98
N VAL A 336 -0.73 8.56 12.30
CA VAL A 336 0.58 8.51 12.96
C VAL A 336 1.18 7.11 12.81
N ASN A 337 2.20 6.97 11.97
CA ASN A 337 2.97 5.71 11.85
C ASN A 337 4.47 5.98 11.76
N GLY A 338 5.15 6.30 12.87
CA GLY A 338 6.61 6.40 12.84
C GLY A 338 7.20 7.74 12.33
N LYS A 339 6.47 8.48 11.48
CA LYS A 339 6.97 9.71 10.84
C LYS A 339 6.90 10.93 11.79
N LYS A 340 8.05 11.52 12.10
CA LYS A 340 8.18 12.73 12.94
C LYS A 340 7.27 13.89 12.50
N LYS A 341 7.17 14.15 11.19
CA LYS A 341 6.33 15.23 10.64
C LYS A 341 4.83 15.07 10.95
N HIS A 342 4.31 13.84 10.96
CA HIS A 342 2.88 13.62 11.24
C HIS A 342 2.57 13.91 12.72
N LEU A 343 3.48 13.51 13.62
CA LEU A 343 3.40 13.86 15.04
C LEU A 343 3.47 15.37 15.27
N GLU A 344 4.31 16.09 14.52
CA GLU A 344 4.38 17.56 14.57
C GLU A 344 3.05 18.21 14.16
N TYR A 345 2.43 17.77 13.06
CA TYR A 345 1.14 18.28 12.62
C TYR A 345 0.01 17.94 13.60
N LEU A 346 0.00 16.72 14.15
CA LEU A 346 -0.95 16.34 15.20
C LEU A 346 -0.77 17.20 16.46
N SER A 347 0.48 17.42 16.92
CA SER A 347 0.75 18.28 18.07
C SER A 347 0.26 19.71 17.84
N LYS A 348 0.54 20.29 16.66
CA LYS A 348 0.05 21.62 16.28
C LYS A 348 -1.48 21.67 16.22
N ALA A 349 -2.13 20.62 15.71
CA ALA A 349 -3.59 20.53 15.65
C ALA A 349 -4.19 20.47 17.06
N CYS A 350 -3.66 19.64 17.95
CA CYS A 350 -4.11 19.53 19.34
C CYS A 350 -3.91 20.83 20.13
N GLN A 351 -2.79 21.53 19.92
CA GLN A 351 -2.52 22.83 20.55
C GLN A 351 -3.49 23.91 20.07
N LYS A 352 -3.80 23.91 18.77
CA LYS A 352 -4.68 24.92 18.17
C LYS A 352 -6.16 24.67 18.48
N HIS A 353 -6.56 23.39 18.52
CA HIS A 353 -7.96 22.94 18.63
C HIS A 353 -8.14 21.90 19.76
N PRO A 354 -7.91 22.27 21.03
CA PRO A 354 -7.91 21.34 22.16
C PRO A 354 -9.27 20.66 22.40
N ALA A 355 -10.39 21.37 22.25
CA ALA A 355 -11.73 20.80 22.44
C ALA A 355 -12.04 19.68 21.43
N ALA A 356 -11.71 19.91 20.15
CA ALA A 356 -11.85 18.90 19.10
C ALA A 356 -10.91 17.71 19.32
N ALA A 357 -9.70 17.95 19.85
CA ALA A 357 -8.74 16.89 20.16
C ALA A 357 -9.22 15.99 21.30
N ILE A 358 -9.76 16.58 22.38
CA ILE A 358 -10.37 15.85 23.50
C ILE A 358 -11.51 14.96 22.98
N ALA A 359 -12.41 15.51 22.17
CA ALA A 359 -13.49 14.75 21.55
C ALA A 359 -12.98 13.61 20.65
N ALA A 360 -11.96 13.87 19.83
CA ALA A 360 -11.38 12.89 18.92
C ALA A 360 -10.77 11.70 19.67
N TYR A 361 -9.93 11.95 20.67
CA TYR A 361 -9.32 10.88 21.48
C TYR A 361 -10.35 10.08 22.26
N ALA A 362 -11.35 10.74 22.87
CA ALA A 362 -12.42 10.05 23.59
C ALA A 362 -13.27 9.17 22.66
N THR A 363 -13.56 9.65 21.45
CA THR A 363 -14.33 8.91 20.44
C THR A 363 -13.55 7.69 19.95
N LEU A 364 -12.24 7.84 19.65
CA LEU A 364 -11.40 6.72 19.26
C LEU A 364 -11.25 5.68 20.37
N LEU A 365 -11.05 6.12 21.62
CA LEU A 365 -10.96 5.23 22.79
C LEU A 365 -12.28 4.50 23.08
N ALA A 366 -13.42 5.11 22.76
CA ALA A 366 -14.71 4.44 22.85
C ALA A 366 -14.82 3.28 21.86
N ILE A 367 -14.11 3.33 20.74
CA ILE A 367 -14.13 2.25 19.74
C ILE A 367 -13.03 1.21 20.04
N HIS A 368 -11.79 1.66 20.28
CA HIS A 368 -10.65 0.81 20.56
C HIS A 368 -9.79 1.34 21.70
N GLU A 369 -9.60 0.52 22.74
CA GLU A 369 -8.80 0.91 23.89
C GLU A 369 -7.30 0.88 23.56
N ASN A 370 -6.64 2.04 23.72
CA ASN A 370 -5.22 2.21 23.45
C ASN A 370 -4.56 3.03 24.56
N ASN A 371 -3.54 2.45 25.21
CA ASN A 371 -2.85 3.07 26.34
C ASN A 371 -2.12 4.38 25.97
N GLU A 372 -1.63 4.53 24.74
CA GLU A 372 -0.95 5.75 24.30
C GLU A 372 -1.95 6.88 24.07
N TRP A 373 -3.08 6.58 23.43
CA TRP A 373 -4.17 7.52 23.24
C TRP A 373 -4.77 7.96 24.58
N ARG A 374 -4.92 7.04 25.54
CA ARG A 374 -5.39 7.36 26.90
C ARG A 374 -4.41 8.29 27.62
N LYS A 375 -3.10 8.03 27.53
CA LYS A 375 -2.07 8.94 28.09
C LYS A 375 -2.10 10.33 27.45
N ALA A 376 -2.26 10.41 26.13
CA ALA A 376 -2.36 11.69 25.42
C ALA A 376 -3.64 12.46 25.81
N LEU A 377 -4.77 11.77 25.94
CA LEU A 377 -6.02 12.34 26.41
C LEU A 377 -5.89 12.91 27.83
N VAL A 378 -5.33 12.16 28.77
CA VAL A 378 -5.11 12.64 30.15
C VAL A 378 -4.23 13.89 30.15
N LYS A 379 -3.14 13.92 29.37
CA LYS A 379 -2.29 15.12 29.25
C LYS A 379 -3.07 16.35 28.74
N LEU A 380 -3.93 16.17 27.72
CA LEU A 380 -4.76 17.25 27.19
C LEU A 380 -5.80 17.74 28.20
N ILE A 381 -6.43 16.83 28.92
CA ILE A 381 -7.39 17.16 29.98
C ILE A 381 -6.71 17.90 31.13
N THR A 382 -5.53 17.45 31.58
CA THR A 382 -4.78 18.14 32.63
C THR A 382 -4.37 19.56 32.21
N ALA A 383 -4.02 19.76 30.93
CA ALA A 383 -3.67 21.07 30.41
C ALA A 383 -4.88 22.01 30.22
N THR A 384 -6.06 21.46 29.92
CA THR A 384 -7.29 22.22 29.61
C THR A 384 -8.54 21.57 30.23
N PRO A 385 -8.67 21.55 31.57
CA PRO A 385 -9.73 20.82 32.26
C PRO A 385 -11.13 21.42 32.04
N GLU A 386 -11.20 22.71 31.77
CA GLU A 386 -12.46 23.46 31.58
C GLU A 386 -13.22 23.00 30.33
N LEU A 387 -12.50 22.67 29.25
CA LEU A 387 -13.07 22.25 27.97
C LEU A 387 -13.78 20.89 28.03
N VAL A 388 -13.47 20.05 29.02
CA VAL A 388 -14.10 18.72 29.15
C VAL A 388 -15.60 18.85 29.36
N CYS A 389 -16.04 19.82 30.17
CA CYS A 389 -17.45 20.05 30.44
C CYS A 389 -18.20 20.53 29.18
N GLU A 390 -17.51 21.28 28.31
CA GLU A 390 -18.05 21.76 27.04
C GLU A 390 -18.13 20.65 25.98
N VAL A 391 -17.24 19.65 26.04
CA VAL A 391 -17.17 18.56 25.05
C VAL A 391 -18.14 17.41 25.36
N ILE A 392 -18.36 17.08 26.64
CA ILE A 392 -19.22 15.96 27.08
C ILE A 392 -20.59 15.92 26.39
N PRO A 393 -21.33 17.04 26.22
CA PRO A 393 -22.65 17.02 25.58
C PRO A 393 -22.64 16.63 24.10
N TRP A 394 -21.47 16.69 23.43
CA TRP A 394 -21.35 16.54 21.97
C TRP A 394 -20.71 15.22 21.54
N VAL A 395 -20.40 14.33 22.48
CA VAL A 395 -19.82 13.01 22.21
C VAL A 395 -20.79 11.90 22.62
N ASN A 396 -20.60 10.69 22.09
CA ASN A 396 -21.44 9.55 22.44
C ASN A 396 -21.27 9.15 23.93
N ALA A 397 -22.24 8.41 24.48
CA ALA A 397 -22.27 8.05 25.90
C ALA A 397 -21.00 7.33 26.39
N LYS A 398 -20.38 6.50 25.54
CA LYS A 398 -19.16 5.75 25.88
C LYS A 398 -17.94 6.67 25.94
N ALA A 399 -17.81 7.59 24.99
CA ALA A 399 -16.77 8.63 25.00
C ALA A 399 -16.96 9.60 26.18
N ALA A 400 -18.20 9.98 26.50
CA ALA A 400 -18.51 10.79 27.68
C ALA A 400 -18.11 10.08 28.98
N GLY A 401 -18.35 8.76 29.09
CA GLY A 401 -17.88 7.93 30.20
C GLY A 401 -16.36 8.01 30.36
N ILE A 402 -15.60 7.83 29.28
CA ILE A 402 -14.13 7.91 29.29
C ILE A 402 -13.65 9.30 29.72
N LEU A 403 -14.30 10.38 29.26
CA LEU A 403 -13.98 11.75 29.67
C LEU A 403 -14.21 11.96 31.17
N SER A 404 -15.28 11.37 31.73
CA SER A 404 -15.58 11.45 33.16
C SER A 404 -14.56 10.68 34.02
N GLU A 405 -14.08 9.52 33.55
CA GLU A 405 -13.04 8.73 34.21
C GLU A 405 -11.67 9.42 34.19
N CYS A 406 -11.34 10.10 33.08
CA CYS A 406 -10.06 10.77 32.90
C CYS A 406 -10.00 12.16 33.58
N ARG A 407 -11.09 12.60 34.23
CA ARG A 407 -11.12 13.87 34.95
C ARG A 407 -10.17 13.79 36.15
N PRO A 408 -9.28 14.77 36.36
CA PRO A 408 -8.54 14.84 37.60
C PRO A 408 -9.55 14.99 38.74
N LEU A 409 -9.55 14.02 39.66
CA LEU A 409 -10.21 14.18 40.96
C LEU A 409 -9.72 15.50 41.55
N PRO A 410 -10.62 16.37 42.07
CA PRO A 410 -10.16 17.55 42.78
C PRO A 410 -9.27 17.07 43.92
N VAL A 411 -7.99 17.42 43.86
CA VAL A 411 -7.05 17.23 44.96
C VAL A 411 -7.46 18.25 46.02
N ALA A 412 -8.51 17.90 46.76
CA ALA A 412 -8.94 18.54 47.99
C ALA A 412 -8.82 17.55 49.16
N GLU A 413 -7.88 16.61 49.07
CA GLU A 413 -7.25 16.03 50.23
C GLU A 413 -5.84 16.60 50.26
N GLU A 414 -5.61 17.51 51.19
CA GLU A 414 -4.27 17.91 51.62
C GLU A 414 -3.55 16.63 52.04
N CYS A 415 -2.74 16.03 51.15
CA CYS A 415 -1.80 15.01 51.57
C CYS A 415 -0.79 15.69 52.50
N GLU A 416 -0.83 15.36 53.78
CA GLU A 416 0.21 15.71 54.74
C GLU A 416 1.53 15.07 54.28
N TYR A 417 2.39 15.87 53.64
CA TYR A 417 3.75 15.46 53.33
C TYR A 417 4.60 15.56 54.59
N ALA A 418 5.32 14.49 54.93
CA ALA A 418 6.32 14.51 55.99
C ALA A 418 7.40 15.57 55.68
N THR A 419 7.65 16.47 56.63
CA THR A 419 8.71 17.48 56.53
C THR A 419 10.09 16.83 56.59
N VAL A 420 11.14 17.55 56.17
CA VAL A 420 12.53 17.01 56.09
C VAL A 420 13.02 16.50 57.46
N ASP A 421 12.54 17.13 58.52
CA ASP A 421 12.71 16.80 59.93
C ASP A 421 11.96 15.52 60.39
N MET A 422 11.01 15.03 59.60
CA MET A 422 10.29 13.77 59.82
C MET A 422 10.87 12.60 59.02
N LEU A 423 11.89 12.82 58.18
CA LEU A 423 12.53 11.78 57.38
C LEU A 423 13.75 11.19 58.10
N PRO A 424 13.96 9.85 58.07
CA PRO A 424 15.16 9.22 58.62
C PRO A 424 16.45 9.76 58.00
N GLU A 425 17.52 9.88 58.80
CA GLU A 425 18.85 10.37 58.38
C GLU A 425 19.40 9.66 57.13
N LEU A 426 19.04 8.39 56.92
CA LEU A 426 19.40 7.58 55.76
C LEU A 426 18.88 8.15 54.42
N LEU A 427 17.74 8.86 54.44
CA LEU A 427 17.13 9.48 53.26
C LEU A 427 17.56 10.94 53.10
N VAL A 428 17.93 11.61 54.20
CA VAL A 428 18.43 13.00 54.19
C VAL A 428 19.90 13.05 53.77
N ALA A 429 20.71 12.05 54.14
CA ALA A 429 22.11 11.92 53.75
C ALA A 429 22.45 10.47 53.34
N PRO A 430 22.03 10.02 52.15
CA PRO A 430 22.22 8.64 51.75
C PRO A 430 23.71 8.31 51.49
N PRO A 431 24.23 7.20 52.03
CA PRO A 431 25.66 6.86 51.97
C PRO A 431 26.16 6.53 50.54
N TRP A 432 25.28 6.38 49.55
CA TRP A 432 25.63 6.17 48.14
C TRP A 432 25.87 7.46 47.35
N VAL A 433 25.63 8.64 47.93
CA VAL A 433 25.95 9.95 47.31
C VAL A 433 27.44 10.29 47.42
N ILE A 434 28.19 9.60 48.28
CA ILE A 434 29.64 9.72 48.37
C ILE A 434 30.28 8.97 47.20
N ASN A 435 30.63 9.71 46.14
CA ASN A 435 31.29 9.25 44.91
C ASN A 435 32.24 8.06 45.12
N LYS A 436 31.76 6.84 44.81
CA LYS A 436 32.64 5.69 44.64
C LYS A 436 33.36 5.81 43.31
N LYS A 437 34.70 5.80 43.35
CA LYS A 437 35.56 5.59 42.18
C LYS A 437 35.07 4.35 41.43
N LYS A 438 34.93 4.45 40.10
CA LYS A 438 34.55 3.34 39.19
C LYS A 438 35.42 2.12 39.48
N ASN A 439 34.88 1.14 40.20
CA ASN A 439 35.43 -0.20 40.20
C ASN A 439 35.10 -0.83 38.85
N VAL A 440 36.12 -1.34 38.19
CA VAL A 440 36.01 -2.19 37.00
C VAL A 440 35.08 -3.34 37.36
N ILE A 441 33.96 -3.46 36.64
CA ILE A 441 33.01 -4.56 36.79
C ILE A 441 33.78 -5.84 36.41
N PRO A 442 33.86 -6.85 37.29
CA PRO A 442 34.45 -8.12 36.91
C PRO A 442 33.55 -8.75 35.84
N VAL A 443 34.12 -9.00 34.67
CA VAL A 443 33.46 -9.75 33.60
C VAL A 443 33.20 -11.16 34.15
N PHE A 444 31.93 -11.50 34.35
CA PHE A 444 31.54 -12.86 34.71
C PHE A 444 31.75 -13.76 33.49
N ASP A 445 32.78 -14.59 33.52
CA ASP A 445 33.03 -15.63 32.53
C ASP A 445 32.15 -16.84 32.86
N LEU A 446 30.87 -16.75 32.50
CA LEU A 446 29.91 -17.84 32.65
C LEU A 446 30.04 -18.78 31.46
N PRO A 447 30.31 -20.09 31.66
CA PRO A 447 30.28 -21.05 30.56
C PRO A 447 28.86 -21.09 29.97
N VAL A 448 28.74 -20.76 28.69
CA VAL A 448 27.46 -20.81 27.97
C VAL A 448 27.02 -22.27 27.89
N LEU A 449 25.88 -22.59 28.50
CA LEU A 449 25.26 -23.91 28.37
C LEU A 449 24.80 -24.09 26.91
N PRO A 450 25.21 -25.16 26.22
CA PRO A 450 24.81 -25.40 24.83
C PRO A 450 23.33 -25.79 24.80
N ILE A 451 22.48 -24.83 24.43
CA ILE A 451 21.05 -25.06 24.20
C ILE A 451 20.90 -25.35 22.70
N PRO A 452 20.22 -26.45 22.30
CA PRO A 452 19.98 -26.74 20.89
C PRO A 452 19.15 -25.63 20.25
N ALA A 453 19.55 -25.21 19.04
CA ALA A 453 18.88 -24.13 18.34
C ALA A 453 17.48 -24.57 17.86
N VAL A 454 16.48 -23.71 18.07
CA VAL A 454 15.08 -23.95 17.67
C VAL A 454 14.64 -22.90 16.66
N THR A 455 13.75 -23.28 15.74
CA THR A 455 13.13 -22.36 14.79
C THR A 455 11.63 -22.59 14.76
N ASP A 456 10.86 -21.51 14.88
CA ASP A 456 9.41 -21.49 14.71
C ASP A 456 9.01 -21.07 13.29
N ILE A 457 9.98 -20.96 12.38
CA ILE A 457 9.73 -20.64 10.96
C ILE A 457 9.09 -21.82 10.28
N THR A 458 7.87 -21.62 9.78
CA THR A 458 7.14 -22.57 8.93
C THR A 458 7.15 -22.11 7.48
N PRO A 459 6.90 -23.00 6.50
CA PRO A 459 6.74 -22.63 5.10
C PRO A 459 5.72 -21.51 4.89
N GLY A 460 4.58 -21.55 5.60
CA GLY A 460 3.56 -20.50 5.53
C GLY A 460 4.02 -19.14 6.10
N ILE A 461 4.85 -19.13 7.14
CA ILE A 461 5.46 -17.88 7.65
C ILE A 461 6.48 -17.34 6.64
N THR A 462 7.29 -18.22 6.04
CA THR A 462 8.26 -17.81 5.01
C THR A 462 7.55 -17.29 3.77
N GLU A 463 6.50 -17.95 3.26
CA GLU A 463 5.67 -17.47 2.15
C GLU A 463 5.08 -16.08 2.42
N LEU A 464 4.60 -15.84 3.64
CA LEU A 464 4.07 -14.55 4.05
C LEU A 464 5.15 -13.45 4.03
N ILE A 465 6.39 -13.78 4.39
CA ILE A 465 7.51 -12.85 4.49
C ILE A 465 8.25 -12.65 3.15
N SER A 466 8.37 -13.70 2.34
CA SER A 466 9.18 -13.72 1.10
C SER A 466 8.34 -13.59 -0.18
N HIS A 467 7.02 -13.83 -0.10
CA HIS A 467 6.11 -13.94 -1.26
C HIS A 467 6.49 -15.04 -2.27
N THR A 468 7.28 -16.01 -1.85
CA THR A 468 7.70 -17.17 -2.65
C THR A 468 6.97 -18.41 -2.15
N ASP A 469 6.26 -19.13 -3.04
CA ASP A 469 5.69 -20.45 -2.72
C ASP A 469 6.82 -21.44 -2.41
N ILE A 470 6.91 -21.86 -1.14
CA ILE A 470 7.99 -22.71 -0.64
C ILE A 470 7.48 -24.01 0.00
N SER A 471 6.17 -24.15 0.16
CA SER A 471 5.52 -25.33 0.72
C SER A 471 5.96 -26.60 0.00
N ARG A 472 6.00 -26.57 -1.33
CA ARG A 472 6.46 -27.72 -2.14
C ARG A 472 7.92 -28.10 -1.86
N PHE A 473 8.83 -27.13 -1.76
CA PHE A 473 10.24 -27.39 -1.48
C PHE A 473 10.46 -27.94 -0.06
N SER A 474 9.69 -27.44 0.91
CA SER A 474 9.70 -27.95 2.29
C SER A 474 9.21 -29.39 2.38
N GLU A 475 8.11 -29.73 1.71
CA GLU A 475 7.57 -31.10 1.68
C GLU A 475 8.58 -32.08 1.10
N ILE A 476 9.22 -31.70 -0.01
CA ILE A 476 10.26 -32.51 -0.67
C ILE A 476 11.45 -32.70 0.27
N ALA A 477 11.96 -31.63 0.90
CA ALA A 477 13.08 -31.74 1.83
C ALA A 477 12.78 -32.66 3.02
N GLN A 478 11.56 -32.58 3.59
CA GLN A 478 11.12 -33.48 4.66
C GLN A 478 11.06 -34.94 4.19
N TYR A 479 10.53 -35.17 2.99
CA TYR A 479 10.51 -36.50 2.39
C TYR A 479 11.93 -37.05 2.18
N GLN A 480 12.84 -36.27 1.57
CA GLN A 480 14.22 -36.68 1.33
C GLN A 480 15.02 -36.93 2.61
N ALA A 481 14.76 -36.15 3.67
CA ALA A 481 15.37 -36.38 4.98
C ALA A 481 14.94 -37.72 5.61
N SER A 482 13.72 -38.18 5.34
CA SER A 482 13.16 -39.41 5.91
C SER A 482 13.52 -40.67 5.10
N GLN A 483 13.50 -40.60 3.77
CA GLN A 483 13.68 -41.76 2.89
C GLN A 483 15.10 -41.92 2.36
N GLN A 484 15.96 -40.89 2.47
CA GLN A 484 17.31 -40.83 1.88
C GLN A 484 17.35 -41.20 0.38
N THR A 485 16.23 -40.99 -0.31
CA THR A 485 16.11 -41.24 -1.74
C THR A 485 16.81 -40.14 -2.53
N LEU A 486 17.17 -40.43 -3.77
CA LEU A 486 17.59 -39.41 -4.73
C LEU A 486 16.40 -39.12 -5.64
N PHE A 487 16.13 -37.85 -5.91
CA PHE A 487 15.37 -37.41 -7.10
C PHE A 487 13.87 -37.71 -7.08
N THR A 488 13.21 -37.54 -5.92
CA THR A 488 11.75 -37.72 -5.80
C THR A 488 11.00 -36.43 -6.13
N ASP A 489 9.85 -36.55 -6.80
CA ASP A 489 8.91 -35.47 -7.14
C ASP A 489 9.52 -34.27 -7.90
N LEU A 490 10.46 -34.58 -8.80
CA LEU A 490 11.03 -33.59 -9.71
C LEU A 490 9.91 -32.96 -10.56
N PRO A 491 9.82 -31.61 -10.61
CA PRO A 491 8.88 -30.94 -11.48
C PRO A 491 9.21 -31.25 -12.94
N LEU A 492 8.19 -31.58 -13.73
CA LEU A 492 8.33 -31.72 -15.18
C LEU A 492 8.88 -30.40 -15.74
N ILE A 493 10.04 -30.46 -16.42
CA ILE A 493 10.53 -29.31 -17.18
C ILE A 493 9.67 -29.23 -18.44
N GLU A 494 8.78 -28.25 -18.48
CA GLU A 494 7.95 -27.98 -19.66
C GLU A 494 8.78 -27.34 -20.77
N LYS A 495 8.35 -27.56 -22.02
CA LYS A 495 8.93 -26.90 -23.17
C LYS A 495 8.47 -25.44 -23.20
N GLU A 496 9.41 -24.51 -23.19
CA GLU A 496 9.09 -23.09 -23.31
C GLU A 496 8.64 -22.76 -24.75
N SER A 497 7.71 -21.81 -24.89
CA SER A 497 7.13 -21.45 -26.20
C SER A 497 8.16 -20.92 -27.22
N TRP A 498 9.31 -20.45 -26.73
CA TRP A 498 10.44 -19.89 -27.47
C TRP A 498 11.63 -20.86 -27.57
N GLU A 499 11.46 -22.12 -27.13
CA GLU A 499 12.48 -23.17 -27.20
C GLU A 499 12.49 -23.84 -28.59
N THR A 500 13.64 -23.78 -29.27
CA THR A 500 13.84 -24.38 -30.62
C THR A 500 13.62 -25.89 -30.59
N SER A 501 14.25 -26.58 -29.63
CA SER A 501 14.30 -28.03 -29.45
C SER A 501 14.18 -28.37 -27.97
N PHE A 502 13.28 -29.29 -27.62
CA PHE A 502 13.18 -29.79 -26.25
C PHE A 502 14.24 -30.86 -26.05
N ILE A 503 15.29 -30.55 -25.27
CA ILE A 503 16.28 -31.54 -24.84
C ILE A 503 15.77 -32.20 -23.56
N PRO A 504 15.45 -33.51 -23.56
CA PRO A 504 15.05 -34.19 -22.34
C PRO A 504 16.26 -34.35 -21.42
N PHE A 505 16.22 -33.72 -20.26
CA PHE A 505 17.25 -33.89 -19.22
C PHE A 505 16.98 -35.13 -18.37
N THR A 506 18.04 -35.85 -18.02
CA THR A 506 17.99 -36.88 -16.97
C THR A 506 17.63 -36.26 -15.62
N PRO A 507 17.10 -37.03 -14.65
CA PRO A 507 16.79 -36.51 -13.31
C PRO A 507 17.94 -35.72 -12.65
N GLU A 508 19.17 -36.18 -12.81
CA GLU A 508 20.39 -35.52 -12.32
C GLU A 508 20.61 -34.17 -13.00
N GLN A 509 20.45 -34.13 -14.33
CA GLN A 509 20.57 -32.90 -15.12
C GLN A 509 19.45 -31.89 -14.78
N GLN A 510 18.24 -32.35 -14.47
CA GLN A 510 17.15 -31.48 -14.04
C GLN A 510 17.49 -30.77 -12.73
N ILE A 511 18.13 -31.47 -11.78
CA ILE A 511 18.55 -30.88 -10.51
C ILE A 511 19.69 -29.90 -10.73
N LEU A 512 20.68 -30.25 -11.56
CA LEU A 512 21.75 -29.32 -11.92
C LEU A 512 21.18 -28.05 -12.56
N TRP A 513 20.20 -28.17 -13.45
CA TRP A 513 19.49 -27.03 -14.03
C TRP A 513 18.84 -26.15 -12.95
N GLN A 514 18.15 -26.74 -11.98
CA GLN A 514 17.52 -26.00 -10.87
C GLN A 514 18.54 -25.39 -9.89
N LEU A 515 19.70 -26.03 -9.69
CA LEU A 515 20.79 -25.56 -8.83
C LEU A 515 21.54 -24.36 -9.42
N GLY A 516 21.42 -24.13 -10.73
CA GLY A 516 21.98 -22.95 -11.39
C GLY A 516 22.63 -23.21 -12.76
N PHE A 517 22.73 -24.46 -13.23
CA PHE A 517 23.23 -24.79 -14.58
C PHE A 517 22.16 -24.47 -15.65
N ASN A 518 21.61 -23.25 -15.64
CA ASN A 518 20.44 -22.83 -16.43
C ASN A 518 20.79 -21.88 -17.58
N GLU A 519 21.84 -22.19 -18.34
CA GLU A 519 22.24 -21.36 -19.50
C GLU A 519 21.42 -21.67 -20.74
N TRP A 520 21.12 -20.61 -21.47
CA TRP A 520 20.44 -20.66 -22.77
C TRP A 520 21.39 -20.23 -23.87
N LEU A 521 21.45 -21.01 -24.95
CA LEU A 521 22.14 -20.66 -26.17
C LEU A 521 21.17 -19.91 -27.08
N HIS A 522 21.57 -18.74 -27.55
CA HIS A 522 20.79 -17.96 -28.50
C HIS A 522 20.92 -18.57 -29.90
N CYS A 523 19.78 -18.78 -30.55
CA CYS A 523 19.67 -19.28 -31.93
C CYS A 523 19.11 -18.19 -32.85
N GLU A 524 19.12 -18.44 -34.15
CA GLU A 524 18.52 -17.52 -35.14
C GLU A 524 17.00 -17.36 -34.89
N ASN A 525 16.46 -16.16 -35.18
CA ASN A 525 15.05 -15.77 -35.00
C ASN A 525 14.53 -15.61 -33.55
N ASP A 526 15.36 -15.13 -32.61
CA ASP A 526 15.01 -14.95 -31.19
C ASP A 526 14.61 -16.26 -30.45
N LEU A 527 14.92 -17.41 -31.03
CA LEU A 527 14.72 -18.72 -30.41
C LEU A 527 15.94 -19.09 -29.56
N HIS A 528 15.73 -19.94 -28.56
CA HIS A 528 16.80 -20.34 -27.64
C HIS A 528 16.78 -21.84 -27.37
N GLU A 529 17.95 -22.41 -27.13
CA GLU A 529 18.12 -23.82 -26.77
C GLU A 529 18.81 -23.96 -25.41
N LYS A 530 18.39 -24.93 -24.60
CA LYS A 530 19.05 -25.21 -23.31
C LYS A 530 20.48 -25.68 -23.54
N LYS A 531 21.46 -25.05 -22.89
CA LYS A 531 22.84 -25.50 -22.98
C LYS A 531 22.99 -26.86 -22.30
N TYR A 532 23.51 -27.85 -23.04
CA TYR A 532 23.67 -29.21 -22.54
C TYR A 532 24.59 -29.28 -21.31
N ILE A 533 24.12 -29.93 -20.24
CA ILE A 533 24.88 -30.09 -18.98
C ILE A 533 25.85 -31.27 -19.10
N PRO A 534 27.16 -31.07 -18.85
CA PRO A 534 28.16 -32.09 -19.08
C PRO A 534 28.05 -33.25 -18.08
N GLN A 535 28.40 -34.46 -18.53
CA GLN A 535 28.36 -35.67 -17.70
C GLN A 535 29.30 -35.58 -16.49
N SER A 536 30.42 -34.84 -16.59
CA SER A 536 31.32 -34.55 -15.47
C SER A 536 30.61 -33.86 -14.30
N ALA A 537 29.65 -32.98 -14.57
CA ALA A 537 28.86 -32.33 -13.53
C ALA A 537 27.86 -33.30 -12.88
N VAL A 538 27.26 -34.19 -13.68
CA VAL A 538 26.38 -35.26 -13.18
C VAL A 538 27.17 -36.22 -12.27
N ASP A 539 28.36 -36.63 -12.70
CA ASP A 539 29.21 -37.53 -11.93
C ASP A 539 29.69 -36.87 -10.61
N ALA A 540 29.98 -35.57 -10.63
CA ALA A 540 30.34 -34.82 -9.43
C ALA A 540 29.16 -34.70 -8.45
N LEU A 541 27.94 -34.49 -8.96
CA LEU A 541 26.72 -34.47 -8.14
C LEU A 541 26.48 -35.83 -7.46
N LEU A 542 26.56 -36.92 -8.23
CA LEU A 542 26.33 -38.29 -7.73
C LEU A 542 27.39 -38.75 -6.73
N ARG A 543 28.63 -38.24 -6.85
CA ARG A 543 29.72 -38.49 -5.89
C ARG A 543 29.69 -37.55 -4.68
N PHE A 544 28.77 -36.58 -4.66
CA PHE A 544 28.72 -35.50 -3.67
C PHE A 544 30.05 -34.74 -3.54
N ASP A 545 30.78 -34.60 -4.65
CA ASP A 545 32.05 -33.86 -4.71
C ASP A 545 31.77 -32.40 -5.09
N PHE A 546 31.63 -31.55 -4.07
CA PHE A 546 31.37 -30.13 -4.26
C PHE A 546 32.51 -29.41 -5.00
N SER A 547 33.77 -29.79 -4.74
CA SER A 547 34.93 -29.14 -5.35
C SER A 547 34.96 -29.38 -6.86
N ALA A 548 34.73 -30.63 -7.27
CA ALA A 548 34.58 -30.97 -8.69
C ALA A 548 33.35 -30.30 -9.31
N LEU A 549 32.21 -30.28 -8.61
CA LEU A 549 30.98 -29.68 -9.11
C LEU A 549 31.11 -28.16 -9.30
N LYS A 550 31.76 -27.48 -8.36
CA LYS A 550 32.09 -26.05 -8.44
C LYS A 550 33.00 -25.73 -9.62
N ALA A 551 34.03 -26.55 -9.86
CA ALA A 551 34.90 -26.39 -11.01
C ALA A 551 34.13 -26.55 -12.34
N GLU A 552 33.22 -27.51 -12.42
CA GLU A 552 32.36 -27.70 -13.59
C GLU A 552 31.32 -26.57 -13.75
N PHE A 553 30.78 -26.03 -12.65
CA PHE A 553 29.89 -24.87 -12.67
C PHE A 553 30.58 -23.63 -13.25
N ALA A 554 31.81 -23.35 -12.79
CA ALA A 554 32.61 -22.25 -13.31
C ALA A 554 32.90 -22.41 -14.81
N LYS A 555 33.29 -23.61 -15.26
CA LYS A 555 33.49 -23.92 -16.68
C LYS A 555 32.20 -23.77 -17.49
N TYR A 556 31.07 -24.27 -16.98
CA TYR A 556 29.79 -24.24 -17.66
C TYR A 556 29.31 -22.81 -17.94
N HIS A 557 29.57 -21.88 -17.03
CA HIS A 557 29.25 -20.47 -17.21
C HIS A 557 30.38 -19.63 -17.85
N ASN A 558 31.45 -20.24 -18.35
CA ASN A 558 32.63 -19.53 -18.86
C ASN A 558 33.20 -18.51 -17.83
N ASN A 559 33.21 -18.87 -16.55
CA ASN A 559 33.54 -18.00 -15.41
C ASN A 559 32.65 -16.74 -15.29
N ALA A 560 31.47 -16.73 -15.92
CA ALA A 560 30.50 -15.67 -15.76
C ALA A 560 29.90 -15.68 -14.35
N ASN A 561 29.41 -14.51 -13.95
CA ASN A 561 28.99 -14.24 -12.58
C ASN A 561 27.57 -14.74 -12.34
N LYS A 562 27.42 -16.04 -12.05
CA LYS A 562 26.13 -16.69 -11.77
C LYS A 562 26.02 -17.12 -10.32
N SER A 563 24.79 -17.37 -9.87
CA SER A 563 24.48 -17.70 -8.49
C SER A 563 23.84 -19.08 -8.38
N TRP A 564 24.23 -19.81 -7.34
CA TRP A 564 23.59 -21.05 -6.93
C TRP A 564 22.19 -20.81 -6.38
N ASN A 565 21.26 -21.71 -6.64
CA ASN A 565 19.92 -21.67 -6.03
C ASN A 565 19.86 -22.62 -4.82
N LEU A 566 19.82 -22.06 -3.62
CA LEU A 566 19.86 -22.83 -2.36
C LEU A 566 18.58 -23.64 -2.12
N SER A 567 17.42 -23.18 -2.61
CA SER A 567 16.15 -23.88 -2.45
C SER A 567 16.12 -25.23 -3.19
N ALA A 568 16.84 -25.32 -4.31
CA ALA A 568 16.95 -26.54 -5.12
C ALA A 568 17.76 -27.65 -4.44
N LEU A 569 18.46 -27.37 -3.34
CA LEU A 569 19.12 -28.42 -2.54
C LEU A 569 18.12 -29.37 -1.86
N CYS A 570 16.83 -29.03 -1.80
CA CYS A 570 15.78 -29.89 -1.23
C CYS A 570 15.66 -31.25 -1.92
N TYR A 571 16.10 -31.36 -3.18
CA TYR A 571 16.05 -32.60 -3.97
C TYR A 571 17.19 -33.57 -3.64
N LEU A 572 18.16 -33.15 -2.82
CA LEU A 572 19.26 -33.99 -2.36
C LEU A 572 18.94 -34.62 -1.00
N PRO A 573 19.57 -35.75 -0.63
CA PRO A 573 19.36 -36.34 0.68
C PRO A 573 19.84 -35.37 1.78
N GLY A 574 19.11 -35.32 2.90
CA GLY A 574 19.20 -34.20 3.85
C GLY A 574 20.61 -33.90 4.40
N GLN A 575 21.43 -34.91 4.69
CA GLN A 575 22.79 -34.69 5.19
C GLN A 575 23.71 -34.06 4.12
N GLN A 576 23.58 -34.52 2.89
CA GLN A 576 24.37 -34.05 1.75
C GLN A 576 23.90 -32.65 1.32
N ALA A 577 22.59 -32.38 1.35
CA ALA A 577 22.02 -31.06 1.12
C ALA A 577 22.60 -30.01 2.08
N ILE A 578 22.66 -30.32 3.38
CA ILE A 578 23.24 -29.42 4.39
C ILE A 578 24.75 -29.25 4.21
N SER A 579 25.47 -30.33 3.85
CA SER A 579 26.90 -30.25 3.55
C SER A 579 27.18 -29.31 2.37
N PHE A 580 26.43 -29.42 1.27
CA PHE A 580 26.53 -28.53 0.12
C PHE A 580 26.12 -27.10 0.47
N LEU A 581 25.03 -26.92 1.21
CA LEU A 581 24.54 -25.62 1.67
C LEU A 581 25.65 -24.84 2.40
N ASN A 582 26.32 -25.49 3.37
CA ASN A 582 27.40 -24.88 4.13
C ASN A 582 28.60 -24.50 3.25
N GLN A 583 28.96 -25.31 2.26
CA GLN A 583 30.08 -25.03 1.36
C GLN A 583 29.76 -23.89 0.37
N ILE A 584 28.56 -23.88 -0.21
CA ILE A 584 28.10 -22.82 -1.14
C ILE A 584 28.07 -21.46 -0.43
N ILE A 585 27.54 -21.40 0.79
CA ILE A 585 27.37 -20.13 1.51
C ILE A 585 28.70 -19.46 1.85
N ILE A 586 29.77 -20.26 2.03
CA ILE A 586 31.10 -19.74 2.34
C ILE A 586 31.81 -19.23 1.09
N GLU A 587 31.77 -19.99 0.00
CA GLU A 587 32.70 -19.77 -1.11
C GLU A 587 32.07 -19.13 -2.35
N GLU A 588 30.74 -19.16 -2.49
CA GLU A 588 30.07 -18.87 -3.75
C GLU A 588 29.01 -17.76 -3.63
N ARG A 589 28.55 -17.29 -4.79
CA ARG A 589 27.35 -16.45 -4.89
C ARG A 589 26.11 -17.33 -4.94
N TYR A 590 25.08 -16.92 -4.23
CA TYR A 590 23.86 -17.72 -4.08
C TYR A 590 22.60 -16.86 -4.03
N SER A 591 21.46 -17.52 -4.16
CA SER A 591 20.11 -17.00 -4.07
C SER A 591 19.21 -18.03 -3.38
N GLY A 592 18.14 -17.60 -2.72
CA GLY A 592 17.24 -18.49 -1.99
C GLY A 592 17.55 -18.58 -0.50
N GLU A 593 18.28 -17.61 0.04
CA GLU A 593 18.72 -17.53 1.44
C GLU A 593 17.58 -17.29 2.44
N LYS A 594 16.41 -16.83 1.99
CA LYS A 594 15.23 -16.61 2.85
C LYS A 594 14.48 -17.92 3.11
N GLU A 595 14.62 -18.85 2.17
CA GLU A 595 13.86 -20.08 2.09
C GLU A 595 14.52 -21.22 2.89
N ILE A 596 15.84 -21.14 3.13
CA ILE A 596 16.61 -22.25 3.73
C ILE A 596 16.10 -22.70 5.11
N LEU A 597 15.58 -21.79 5.94
CA LEU A 597 15.05 -22.15 7.26
C LEU A 597 13.69 -22.85 7.18
N ALA A 598 12.86 -22.50 6.18
CA ALA A 598 11.61 -23.21 5.94
C ALA A 598 11.85 -24.58 5.30
N VAL A 599 12.83 -24.68 4.40
CA VAL A 599 13.13 -25.93 3.67
C VAL A 599 13.85 -26.94 4.56
N PHE A 600 14.83 -26.52 5.35
CA PHE A 600 15.72 -27.42 6.09
C PHE A 600 15.55 -27.35 7.63
N GLY A 601 14.70 -26.47 8.14
CA GLY A 601 14.43 -26.33 9.57
C GLY A 601 15.66 -25.93 10.39
N SER A 602 15.74 -26.42 11.62
CA SER A 602 16.79 -26.05 12.59
C SER A 602 18.21 -26.43 12.15
N THR A 603 18.35 -27.43 11.27
CA THR A 603 19.66 -27.89 10.77
C THR A 603 20.36 -26.84 9.90
N ALA A 604 19.60 -25.91 9.30
CA ALA A 604 20.15 -24.81 8.49
C ALA A 604 20.44 -23.53 9.31
N ILE A 605 20.22 -23.52 10.63
CA ILE A 605 20.51 -22.32 11.45
C ILE A 605 21.97 -21.87 11.33
N PRO A 606 23.00 -22.73 11.38
CA PRO A 606 24.40 -22.30 11.19
C PRO A 606 24.65 -21.65 9.81
N ALA A 607 24.09 -22.25 8.77
CA ALA A 607 24.15 -21.75 7.40
C ALA A 607 23.47 -20.37 7.28
N PHE A 608 22.27 -20.25 7.86
CA PHE A 608 21.52 -19.00 7.91
C PHE A 608 22.24 -17.90 8.69
N MET A 609 22.89 -18.22 9.80
CA MET A 609 23.69 -17.27 10.56
C MET A 609 24.85 -16.71 9.72
N THR A 610 25.46 -17.54 8.87
CA THR A 610 26.50 -17.11 7.93
C THR A 610 25.92 -16.20 6.84
N CYS A 611 24.72 -16.51 6.32
CA CYS A 611 24.00 -15.62 5.40
C CYS A 611 23.64 -14.27 6.05
N LEU A 612 23.17 -14.29 7.31
CA LEU A 612 22.80 -13.10 8.07
C LEU A 612 23.97 -12.13 8.21
N GLN A 613 25.19 -12.64 8.41
CA GLN A 613 26.40 -11.82 8.47
C GLN A 613 26.68 -11.05 7.17
N ARG A 614 26.31 -11.62 6.02
CA ARG A 614 26.49 -11.00 4.69
C ARG A 614 25.35 -10.05 4.33
N ASP A 615 24.10 -10.43 4.60
CA ASP A 615 22.92 -9.60 4.33
C ASP A 615 22.03 -9.40 5.57
N HIS A 616 22.57 -8.59 6.49
CA HIS A 616 21.89 -8.23 7.73
C HIS A 616 20.56 -7.49 7.53
N GLN A 617 20.34 -6.84 6.38
CA GLN A 617 19.13 -6.02 6.21
C GLN A 617 17.93 -6.87 5.81
N ARG A 618 18.13 -7.82 4.88
CA ARG A 618 17.04 -8.65 4.36
C ARG A 618 16.68 -9.81 5.27
N LEU A 619 17.67 -10.41 5.94
CA LEU A 619 17.48 -11.65 6.69
C LEU A 619 17.12 -11.44 8.16
N TRP A 620 17.25 -10.22 8.69
CA TRP A 620 17.05 -9.96 10.12
C TRP A 620 15.63 -10.28 10.61
N ILE A 621 14.60 -10.17 9.75
CA ILE A 621 13.23 -10.45 10.18
C ILE A 621 13.03 -11.91 10.64
N PHE A 622 13.79 -12.84 10.06
CA PHE A 622 13.73 -14.25 10.38
C PHE A 622 14.35 -14.57 11.76
N THR A 623 15.24 -13.72 12.28
CA THR A 623 15.86 -13.95 13.61
C THR A 623 14.86 -13.84 14.76
N LEU A 624 13.68 -13.23 14.53
CA LEU A 624 12.58 -13.17 15.50
C LEU A 624 11.97 -14.54 15.82
N PHE A 625 12.20 -15.52 14.94
CA PHE A 625 11.64 -16.86 15.03
C PHE A 625 12.70 -17.92 15.34
N ILE A 626 13.93 -17.50 15.68
CA ILE A 626 15.06 -18.40 15.95
C ILE A 626 15.50 -18.26 17.40
N GLY A 627 15.43 -19.37 18.14
CA GLY A 627 16.05 -19.50 19.45
C GLY A 627 17.45 -20.10 19.31
N ALA A 628 18.48 -19.28 19.13
CA ALA A 628 19.88 -19.71 19.07
C ALA A 628 20.76 -18.84 19.99
N SER A 629 21.70 -19.47 20.70
CA SER A 629 22.60 -18.78 21.65
C SER A 629 23.48 -17.72 20.96
N GLU A 630 23.81 -17.97 19.70
CA GLU A 630 24.64 -17.16 18.82
C GLU A 630 23.95 -15.85 18.41
N LEU A 631 22.61 -15.78 18.51
CA LEU A 631 21.83 -14.57 18.24
C LEU A 631 21.75 -13.63 19.45
N ALA A 632 22.04 -14.11 20.67
CA ALA A 632 21.86 -13.34 21.90
C ALA A 632 22.68 -12.03 21.89
N LEU A 633 23.97 -12.10 21.54
CA LEU A 633 24.85 -10.94 21.50
C LEU A 633 24.47 -9.95 20.37
N PRO A 634 24.26 -10.38 19.11
CA PRO A 634 23.76 -9.49 18.05
C PRO A 634 22.43 -8.80 18.39
N MET A 635 21.49 -9.53 19.01
CA MET A 635 20.21 -8.97 19.44
C MET A 635 20.39 -7.94 20.56
N ALA A 636 21.22 -8.25 21.56
CA ALA A 636 21.54 -7.35 22.66
C ALA A 636 22.22 -6.06 22.19
N GLN A 637 23.22 -6.15 21.29
CA GLN A 637 23.88 -4.99 20.72
C GLN A 637 22.92 -4.09 19.92
N ARG A 638 21.97 -4.69 19.20
CA ARG A 638 20.95 -3.95 18.44
C ARG A 638 19.92 -3.30 19.37
N LEU A 639 19.53 -3.98 20.43
CA LEU A 639 18.69 -3.42 21.49
C LEU A 639 19.41 -2.26 22.18
N GLN A 640 20.70 -2.40 22.50
CA GLN A 640 21.51 -1.34 23.08
C GLN A 640 21.65 -0.15 22.13
N LYS A 641 21.86 -0.36 20.83
CA LYS A 641 21.85 0.72 19.83
C LYS A 641 20.50 1.43 19.76
N LYS A 642 19.38 0.70 19.89
CA LYS A 642 18.02 1.28 20.01
C LYS A 642 17.87 2.13 21.27
N ILE A 643 18.30 1.62 22.42
CA ILE A 643 18.21 2.28 23.73
C ILE A 643 19.11 3.53 23.77
N ALA A 644 20.36 3.42 23.32
CA ALA A 644 21.28 4.56 23.22
C ALA A 644 20.75 5.65 22.27
N TYR A 645 20.02 5.27 21.22
CA TYR A 645 19.36 6.24 20.33
C TYR A 645 18.16 6.94 21.00
N LYS A 646 17.56 6.35 22.04
CA LYS A 646 16.55 6.98 22.90
C LYS A 646 17.18 7.88 23.96
N ASP A 647 18.34 7.53 24.50
CA ASP A 647 19.01 8.30 25.57
C ASP A 647 19.77 9.55 25.05
N VAL A 648 20.09 9.63 23.76
CA VAL A 648 20.77 10.79 23.14
C VAL A 648 19.80 11.94 22.79
N MET A 649 18.49 11.79 23.05
CA MET A 649 17.55 12.91 23.07
C MET A 649 17.38 13.37 24.52
N PRO A 650 18.11 14.41 24.97
CA PRO A 650 17.90 14.95 26.31
C PRO A 650 16.47 15.46 26.42
N ILE A 651 15.88 15.13 27.57
CA ILE A 651 14.60 15.62 28.06
C ILE A 651 14.69 17.15 28.13
N SER A 652 13.94 17.82 27.25
CA SER A 652 13.47 19.20 27.41
C SER A 652 12.24 19.43 26.55
#